data_AF-A0A8C0VR79-F1
#
_entry.id   AF-A0A8C0VR79-F1
#
_cell.length_a   1.000
_cell.length_b   1.000
_cell.length_c   1.000
_cell.angle_alpha   90.00
_cell.angle_beta   90.00
_cell.angle_gamma   90.00
#
_symmetry.space_group_name_H-M   'P 1'
#
loop_
_entity.id
_entity.type
_entity.pdbx_description
1 polymer ?
#
loop_
_entity_poly.entity_id
_entity_poly.type
_entity_poly.pdbx_seq_one_letter_code
_entity_poly.pdbx_strand_id
1 'polypeptide(L)'
;MPCLELPCADAQGSPDSVGGIGEGSWSGGCGEGAVTRAEVLFLCPSRGATSQTPAMNHTLLLLLLLLRGLGAGRPPAAATPRLKLSFPELRARHGLRLFSLEHSCCYEALLLDEERGRLFVGAQNHLLSLALDDISRRDRKIYWPAPVEWREECNWAGKDITAECMNFVKILHPYNRTHLYACGTGAFHPVCAFVEAGQHAEEPVFKLDPRHTEDGKGKSPYDPRHTAASVLVGEELYSGVATDLMGRDFTIFRSLGRRPSIRTEQHDSRWLNEPKFVAVFWVPESEDPDDDKIYFFFREMAVERQQGLGKTSFARIGQICRNDMGGQRSLVNKWTTFLKARLVCAVPGPDGTDTHFDELRDVFLLQTRDKRNPLVYAIFSTSSSVFQGSAVCVYTMADIRRAFLGPFAHKEGPNYQWVSYQGRVPYPRPGMCPSKTFGTFGSTKDFPDEVIQFARHHPLMYNPVLPHGQRPLFLQATVPYTFTRIAVDRVTAADGQYDVLFIGTDVGTVLKVVSVPQESWHRMEPLLLEELQVFQDASPITSLQLSSKRHQLYAGSATALAQLPLHRCGAYGKACAECCLARDPYCAWDGNTCTRYVPNTKRRFRRQDVRNGDPNVLCSEDPRRDTVPQKQLYGVEGSTVFLECIPKSLQAHILWTHQRTPNDPQREVRMDERVVRTERGVLLRSVQRADAGLYLCHATEHGFTQPL
;
A
#
# COMPACT_ATOMS: atom_id res chain seq x y z
N MET A 1 40.17 0.04 -30.19
CA MET A 1 41.42 0.69 -30.67
C MET A 1 41.13 1.39 -32.00
N PRO A 2 41.64 2.61 -32.24
CA PRO A 2 41.20 3.82 -31.52
C PRO A 2 41.10 5.09 -32.42
N CYS A 3 40.54 6.17 -31.84
CA CYS A 3 40.97 7.60 -31.98
C CYS A 3 40.91 8.30 -33.36
N LEU A 4 40.74 9.62 -33.52
CA LEU A 4 40.62 10.82 -32.67
C LEU A 4 40.28 12.02 -33.62
N GLU A 5 39.45 12.98 -33.15
CA GLU A 5 39.59 14.46 -33.29
C GLU A 5 39.66 15.15 -34.68
N LEU A 6 39.20 16.39 -34.96
CA LEU A 6 38.80 17.61 -34.21
C LEU A 6 38.02 18.56 -35.19
N PRO A 7 37.43 19.68 -34.70
CA PRO A 7 36.50 20.59 -35.40
C PRO A 7 37.08 22.02 -35.67
N CYS A 8 36.23 22.93 -36.21
CA CYS A 8 36.06 24.38 -35.92
C CYS A 8 35.46 25.12 -37.15
N ALA A 9 34.26 25.71 -37.05
CA ALA A 9 33.92 27.11 -36.69
C ALA A 9 33.94 28.07 -37.91
N ASP A 10 32.77 28.46 -38.42
CA ASP A 10 32.09 29.78 -38.26
C ASP A 10 32.35 30.75 -39.43
N ALA A 11 31.27 31.21 -40.10
CA ALA A 11 31.06 32.62 -40.47
C ALA A 11 29.73 32.85 -41.22
N GLN A 12 28.87 33.59 -40.53
CA GLN A 12 27.77 34.50 -40.92
C GLN A 12 27.55 34.87 -42.40
N GLY A 13 26.27 34.94 -42.78
CA GLY A 13 25.77 35.70 -43.93
C GLY A 13 24.24 35.62 -44.09
N SER A 14 23.56 36.74 -43.93
CA SER A 14 22.16 37.02 -44.27
C SER A 14 22.13 38.20 -45.27
N PRO A 15 21.02 38.62 -45.90
CA PRO A 15 19.68 38.03 -46.10
C PRO A 15 19.24 38.14 -47.60
N ASP A 16 17.93 37.95 -47.84
CA ASP A 16 17.10 38.55 -48.92
C ASP A 16 16.41 37.64 -49.95
N SER A 17 15.18 38.08 -50.20
CA SER A 17 13.97 37.52 -50.78
C SER A 17 13.87 37.62 -52.32
N VAL A 18 12.71 37.18 -52.84
CA VAL A 18 12.17 37.29 -54.23
C VAL A 18 12.54 36.08 -55.11
N GLY A 19 11.68 35.41 -55.88
CA GLY A 19 10.26 35.56 -56.22
C GLY A 19 10.03 35.05 -57.66
N GLY A 20 9.15 34.06 -57.83
CA GLY A 20 8.30 33.87 -59.03
C GLY A 20 8.81 33.14 -60.28
N ILE A 21 7.82 32.51 -60.95
CA ILE A 21 7.78 31.98 -62.34
C ILE A 21 8.35 30.54 -62.48
N GLY A 22 7.69 29.53 -63.06
CA GLY A 22 6.48 29.46 -63.88
C GLY A 22 6.73 28.52 -65.08
N GLU A 23 6.15 27.33 -65.00
CA GLU A 23 5.72 26.38 -66.06
C GLU A 23 6.70 25.75 -67.08
N GLY A 24 6.56 24.42 -67.21
CA GLY A 24 7.13 23.57 -68.26
C GLY A 24 6.63 22.12 -68.13
N SER A 25 5.48 21.83 -68.73
CA SER A 25 4.79 20.52 -68.75
C SER A 25 5.60 19.44 -69.45
N TRP A 26 5.57 18.16 -69.02
CA TRP A 26 5.48 16.98 -69.90
C TRP A 26 4.88 15.77 -69.13
N SER A 27 4.14 14.97 -69.89
CA SER A 27 3.24 13.86 -69.60
C SER A 27 3.89 12.54 -69.15
N GLY A 28 3.09 11.66 -68.53
CA GLY A 28 3.31 10.20 -68.57
C GLY A 28 3.05 9.50 -67.23
N GLY A 29 2.00 8.68 -67.16
CA GLY A 29 1.49 8.10 -65.90
C GLY A 29 1.98 6.69 -65.55
N CYS A 30 1.49 6.28 -64.38
CA CYS A 30 1.23 4.92 -63.84
C CYS A 30 2.38 4.11 -63.22
N GLY A 31 2.23 3.85 -61.91
CA GLY A 31 2.92 2.82 -61.14
C GLY A 31 2.44 2.84 -59.68
N GLU A 32 1.67 1.83 -59.30
CA GLU A 32 0.83 1.70 -58.10
C GLU A 32 1.60 1.62 -56.77
N GLY A 33 1.03 2.24 -55.73
CA GLY A 33 1.34 1.99 -54.32
C GLY A 33 0.07 1.56 -53.59
N ALA A 34 0.05 0.31 -53.12
CA ALA A 34 -1.05 -0.29 -52.37
C ALA A 34 -0.95 0.06 -50.87
N VAL A 35 -2.05 0.57 -50.28
CA VAL A 35 -2.29 0.53 -48.83
C VAL A 35 -3.71 0.01 -48.62
N THR A 36 -3.79 -1.13 -47.94
CA THR A 36 -5.00 -1.90 -47.66
C THR A 36 -5.83 -1.26 -46.55
N ARG A 37 -7.12 -1.05 -46.83
CA ARG A 37 -8.17 -0.62 -45.89
C ARG A 37 -9.12 -1.80 -45.67
N ALA A 38 -9.30 -2.21 -44.41
CA ALA A 38 -10.26 -3.24 -44.03
C ALA A 38 -11.64 -2.59 -43.79
N GLU A 39 -12.64 -2.99 -44.59
CA GLU A 39 -14.05 -2.68 -44.38
C GLU A 39 -14.75 -3.88 -43.73
N VAL A 40 -15.55 -3.62 -42.70
CA VAL A 40 -16.44 -4.61 -42.06
C VAL A 40 -17.88 -4.21 -42.38
N LEU A 41 -18.56 -5.05 -43.17
CA LEU A 41 -19.97 -4.92 -43.53
C LEU A 41 -20.89 -5.21 -42.32
N PHE A 42 -21.86 -4.32 -42.09
CA PHE A 42 -23.06 -4.59 -41.29
C PHE A 42 -24.25 -4.81 -42.24
N LEU A 43 -24.89 -5.98 -42.15
CA LEU A 43 -26.13 -6.30 -42.87
C LEU A 43 -27.35 -6.01 -41.97
N CYS A 44 -28.23 -5.12 -42.45
CA CYS A 44 -29.59 -4.93 -41.93
C CYS A 44 -30.58 -5.80 -42.73
N PRO A 45 -31.57 -6.47 -42.09
CA PRO A 45 -32.72 -7.01 -42.81
C PRO A 45 -33.97 -6.13 -42.65
N SER A 46 -34.68 -5.93 -43.76
CA SER A 46 -36.00 -5.29 -43.84
C SER A 46 -37.13 -6.31 -44.08
N ARG A 47 -38.33 -5.87 -43.68
CA ARG A 47 -39.65 -6.52 -43.54
C ARG A 47 -40.12 -7.50 -44.63
N GLY A 48 -40.89 -8.51 -44.19
CA GLY A 48 -41.92 -9.21 -44.96
C GLY A 48 -42.76 -10.15 -44.09
N ALA A 49 -44.07 -9.91 -44.00
CA ALA A 49 -45.01 -10.64 -43.17
C ALA A 49 -45.66 -11.81 -43.92
N THR A 50 -45.98 -12.91 -43.24
CA THR A 50 -47.17 -13.76 -43.49
C THR A 50 -47.44 -14.68 -42.29
N SER A 51 -48.71 -15.01 -42.13
CA SER A 51 -49.40 -15.55 -40.95
C SER A 51 -49.11 -17.03 -40.62
N GLN A 52 -49.09 -17.37 -39.32
CA GLN A 52 -49.96 -18.38 -38.67
C GLN A 52 -49.55 -18.56 -37.18
N THR A 53 -50.52 -18.60 -36.26
CA THR A 53 -50.39 -18.83 -34.81
C THR A 53 -50.75 -20.29 -34.47
N PRO A 54 -50.67 -20.76 -33.20
CA PRO A 54 -49.50 -20.79 -32.32
C PRO A 54 -49.28 -22.20 -31.72
N ALA A 55 -48.06 -22.55 -31.32
CA ALA A 55 -47.83 -23.65 -30.38
C ALA A 55 -46.71 -23.29 -29.38
N MET A 56 -47.13 -23.10 -28.14
CA MET A 56 -46.42 -23.11 -26.85
C MET A 56 -44.89 -23.00 -26.86
N ASN A 57 -44.41 -21.81 -26.44
CA ASN A 57 -43.00 -21.47 -26.30
C ASN A 57 -42.53 -21.65 -24.83
N HIS A 58 -42.64 -22.86 -24.28
CA HIS A 58 -42.09 -23.17 -22.94
C HIS A 58 -40.55 -23.25 -22.94
N THR A 59 -39.94 -23.51 -24.09
CA THR A 59 -38.48 -23.62 -24.25
C THR A 59 -37.78 -22.26 -24.26
N LEU A 60 -38.41 -21.21 -24.81
CA LEU A 60 -37.79 -19.88 -24.84
C LEU A 60 -37.77 -19.19 -23.46
N LEU A 61 -38.80 -19.43 -22.63
CA LEU A 61 -38.83 -18.91 -21.26
C LEU A 61 -37.80 -19.62 -20.37
N LEU A 62 -37.60 -20.94 -20.55
CA LEU A 62 -36.55 -21.70 -19.88
C LEU A 62 -35.15 -21.24 -20.32
N LEU A 63 -34.95 -20.95 -21.61
CA LEU A 63 -33.67 -20.46 -22.13
C LEU A 63 -33.35 -19.04 -21.62
N LEU A 64 -34.35 -18.16 -21.52
CA LEU A 64 -34.22 -16.83 -20.92
C LEU A 64 -34.01 -16.88 -19.39
N LEU A 65 -34.55 -17.89 -18.71
CA LEU A 65 -34.28 -18.16 -17.29
C LEU A 65 -32.88 -18.76 -17.07
N LEU A 66 -32.41 -19.61 -17.98
CA LEU A 66 -31.05 -20.19 -17.96
C LEU A 66 -29.98 -19.13 -18.33
N LEU A 67 -30.27 -18.19 -19.23
CA LEU A 67 -29.40 -17.05 -19.55
C LEU A 67 -29.38 -15.98 -18.45
N ARG A 68 -30.36 -15.98 -17.53
CA ARG A 68 -30.30 -15.19 -16.28
C ARG A 68 -29.57 -15.93 -15.14
N GLY A 69 -29.30 -17.23 -15.29
CA GLY A 69 -28.58 -18.06 -14.31
C GLY A 69 -27.06 -18.12 -14.51
N LEU A 70 -26.56 -17.71 -15.67
CA LEU A 70 -25.13 -17.54 -15.94
C LEU A 70 -24.73 -16.07 -15.73
N GLY A 71 -24.84 -15.62 -14.49
CA GLY A 71 -24.06 -14.47 -14.06
C GLY A 71 -22.59 -14.87 -14.12
N ALA A 72 -21.94 -14.65 -15.27
CA ALA A 72 -20.49 -14.54 -15.31
C ALA A 72 -20.12 -13.55 -14.21
N GLY A 73 -19.47 -14.05 -13.16
CA GLY A 73 -19.06 -13.23 -12.02
C GLY A 73 -18.23 -12.09 -12.57
N ARG A 74 -18.84 -10.91 -12.66
CA ARG A 74 -18.13 -9.68 -13.03
C ARG A 74 -16.99 -9.59 -12.01
N PRO A 75 -15.72 -9.46 -12.42
CA PRO A 75 -14.65 -9.23 -11.46
C PRO A 75 -15.11 -8.09 -10.54
N PRO A 76 -14.90 -8.21 -9.21
CA PRO A 76 -15.37 -7.18 -8.28
C PRO A 76 -14.90 -5.83 -8.81
N ALA A 77 -15.84 -4.94 -9.07
CA ALA A 77 -15.53 -3.63 -9.60
C ALA A 77 -14.56 -2.93 -8.64
N ALA A 78 -13.50 -2.32 -9.18
CA ALA A 78 -12.56 -1.54 -8.39
C ALA A 78 -13.32 -0.57 -7.48
N ALA A 79 -13.00 -0.57 -6.19
CA ALA A 79 -13.69 0.32 -5.26
C ALA A 79 -13.40 1.77 -5.68
N THR A 80 -14.44 2.55 -5.92
CA THR A 80 -14.30 3.96 -6.32
C THR A 80 -14.13 4.80 -5.04
N PRO A 81 -13.12 5.67 -4.92
CA PRO A 81 -12.97 6.50 -3.73
C PRO A 81 -14.12 7.50 -3.62
N ARG A 82 -14.60 7.78 -2.42
CA ARG A 82 -15.62 8.82 -2.22
C ARG A 82 -15.09 10.20 -2.64
N LEU A 83 -13.88 10.55 -2.21
CA LEU A 83 -13.19 11.78 -2.60
C LEU A 83 -11.87 11.47 -3.30
N LYS A 84 -11.54 12.23 -4.35
CA LYS A 84 -10.20 12.23 -4.97
C LYS A 84 -9.64 13.65 -4.92
N LEU A 85 -8.48 13.82 -4.31
CA LEU A 85 -7.83 15.12 -4.16
C LEU A 85 -6.50 15.13 -4.92
N SER A 86 -6.35 16.12 -5.80
CA SER A 86 -5.13 16.34 -6.57
C SER A 86 -4.03 16.95 -5.71
N PHE A 87 -2.79 16.84 -6.17
CA PHE A 87 -1.63 17.42 -5.50
C PHE A 87 -1.78 18.94 -5.24
N PRO A 88 -2.18 19.77 -6.23
CA PRO A 88 -2.36 21.20 -6.01
C PRO A 88 -3.43 21.52 -4.95
N GLU A 89 -4.53 20.76 -4.92
CA GLU A 89 -5.58 20.94 -3.92
C GLU A 89 -5.10 20.59 -2.52
N LEU A 90 -4.39 19.47 -2.38
CA LEU A 90 -3.83 19.03 -1.11
C LEU A 90 -2.88 20.06 -0.51
N ARG A 91 -1.97 20.58 -1.34
CA ARG A 91 -0.98 21.59 -0.95
C ARG A 91 -1.63 22.92 -0.60
N ALA A 92 -2.63 23.35 -1.36
CA ALA A 92 -3.25 24.65 -1.16
C ALA A 92 -4.25 24.69 -0.01
N ARG A 93 -5.00 23.59 0.24
CA ARG A 93 -6.21 23.63 1.09
C ARG A 93 -6.30 22.54 2.15
N HIS A 94 -5.51 21.47 2.05
CA HIS A 94 -5.65 20.30 2.94
C HIS A 94 -4.39 19.98 3.76
N GLY A 95 -3.50 20.96 3.91
CA GLY A 95 -2.40 20.89 4.88
C GLY A 95 -1.27 19.95 4.49
N LEU A 96 -1.13 19.61 3.20
CA LEU A 96 0.04 18.88 2.70
C LEU A 96 1.29 19.77 2.81
N ARG A 97 2.28 19.30 3.54
CA ARG A 97 3.60 19.91 3.67
C ARG A 97 4.66 18.97 3.12
N LEU A 98 5.67 19.53 2.48
CA LEU A 98 6.74 18.76 1.85
C LEU A 98 8.10 19.18 2.39
N PHE A 99 9.02 18.24 2.43
CA PHE A 99 10.44 18.47 2.66
C PHE A 99 11.23 17.71 1.58
N SER A 100 12.25 18.35 1.02
CA SER A 100 13.20 17.74 0.10
C SER A 100 14.57 18.36 0.30
N LEU A 101 15.61 17.57 0.07
CA LEU A 101 17.00 18.00 0.14
C LEU A 101 17.63 17.98 -1.26
N GLU A 102 18.34 19.04 -1.62
CA GLU A 102 19.12 19.10 -2.85
C GLU A 102 20.23 18.04 -2.84
N HIS A 103 20.47 17.39 -3.99
CA HIS A 103 21.49 16.35 -4.16
C HIS A 103 21.37 15.15 -3.20
N SER A 104 20.14 14.83 -2.77
CA SER A 104 19.83 13.62 -2.00
C SER A 104 18.48 13.06 -2.44
N CYS A 105 18.23 11.79 -2.12
CA CYS A 105 17.03 11.07 -2.48
C CYS A 105 16.67 10.05 -1.40
N CYS A 106 15.60 9.30 -1.67
CA CYS A 106 15.40 7.96 -1.15
C CYS A 106 15.14 7.96 0.36
N TYR A 107 14.05 8.63 0.76
CA TYR A 107 13.62 8.82 2.14
C TYR A 107 12.89 7.57 2.69
N GLU A 108 13.61 6.45 2.75
CA GLU A 108 13.03 5.12 3.03
C GLU A 108 13.00 4.78 4.53
N ALA A 109 13.99 5.22 5.31
CA ALA A 109 14.07 4.94 6.74
C ALA A 109 13.45 6.09 7.54
N LEU A 110 12.22 5.90 8.05
CA LEU A 110 11.53 6.88 8.89
C LEU A 110 11.39 6.36 10.32
N LEU A 111 11.80 7.16 11.30
CA LEU A 111 11.61 6.91 12.72
C LEU A 111 10.86 8.08 13.36
N LEU A 112 9.59 7.83 13.71
CA LEU A 112 8.73 8.78 14.38
C LEU A 112 9.02 8.79 15.89
N ASP A 113 9.38 9.96 16.43
CA ASP A 113 9.64 10.16 17.85
C ASP A 113 8.72 11.26 18.41
N GLU A 114 7.58 10.83 18.94
CA GLU A 114 6.58 11.75 19.48
C GLU A 114 7.03 12.43 20.78
N GLU A 115 7.92 11.79 21.55
CA GLU A 115 8.43 12.32 22.83
C GLU A 115 9.34 13.52 22.59
N ARG A 116 10.25 13.42 21.61
CA ARG A 116 11.14 14.52 21.20
C ARG A 116 10.47 15.51 20.26
N GLY A 117 9.29 15.17 19.73
CA GLY A 117 8.64 15.98 18.70
C GLY A 117 9.41 15.99 17.38
N ARG A 118 10.10 14.89 17.05
CA ARG A 118 10.98 14.78 15.88
C ARG A 118 10.61 13.60 14.97
N LEU A 119 10.81 13.79 13.67
CA LEU A 119 10.86 12.73 12.67
C LEU A 119 12.33 12.57 12.25
N PHE A 120 12.94 11.44 12.57
CA PHE A 120 14.27 11.10 12.09
C PHE A 120 14.17 10.38 10.76
N VAL A 121 15.00 10.77 9.80
CA VAL A 121 14.95 10.24 8.44
C VAL A 121 16.35 9.87 7.95
N GLY A 122 16.45 8.67 7.39
CA GLY A 122 17.59 8.22 6.62
C GLY A 122 17.37 8.47 5.14
N ALA A 123 18.34 9.09 4.49
CA ALA A 123 18.34 9.40 3.06
C ALA A 123 19.71 9.07 2.46
N GLN A 124 19.89 9.34 1.15
CA GLN A 124 21.19 9.25 0.51
C GLN A 124 22.18 10.26 1.13
N ASN A 125 23.28 9.74 1.66
CA ASN A 125 24.38 10.42 2.35
C ASN A 125 23.96 11.29 3.54
N HIS A 126 22.72 11.18 4.02
CA HIS A 126 22.20 12.11 5.03
C HIS A 126 21.34 11.41 6.08
N LEU A 127 21.47 11.90 7.30
CA LEU A 127 20.50 11.73 8.37
C LEU A 127 19.83 13.08 8.64
N LEU A 128 18.52 13.07 8.83
CA LEU A 128 17.72 14.26 9.05
C LEU A 128 16.95 14.15 10.36
N SER A 129 16.75 15.28 11.02
CA SER A 129 15.87 15.44 12.18
C SER A 129 14.90 16.59 11.89
N LEU A 130 13.65 16.26 11.56
CA LEU A 130 12.60 17.21 11.18
C LEU A 130 11.64 17.44 12.35
N ALA A 131 11.09 18.65 12.49
CA ALA A 131 10.09 18.92 13.53
C ALA A 131 8.73 18.31 13.15
N LEU A 132 8.07 17.62 14.10
CA LEU A 132 6.75 17.02 13.84
C LEU A 132 5.64 18.04 13.65
N ASP A 133 5.81 19.27 14.18
CA ASP A 133 4.83 20.34 14.02
C ASP A 133 4.78 20.87 12.58
N ASP A 134 5.93 20.90 11.89
CA ASP A 134 6.06 21.28 10.48
C ASP A 134 7.39 20.72 9.94
N ILE A 135 7.32 19.68 9.12
CA ILE A 135 8.52 19.01 8.58
C ILE A 135 9.32 19.89 7.62
N SER A 136 8.71 20.95 7.09
CA SER A 136 9.36 21.89 6.16
C SER A 136 10.22 22.93 6.88
N ARG A 137 10.20 22.94 8.22
CA ARG A 137 10.87 23.94 9.05
C ARG A 137 11.75 23.29 10.12
N ARG A 138 12.80 24.01 10.55
CA ARG A 138 13.64 23.65 11.71
C ARG A 138 14.27 22.26 11.61
N ASP A 139 14.76 21.94 10.42
CA ASP A 139 15.49 20.72 10.13
C ASP A 139 16.93 20.77 10.67
N ARG A 140 17.45 19.59 10.97
CA ARG A 140 18.86 19.37 11.28
C ARG A 140 19.36 18.24 10.40
N LYS A 141 20.59 18.38 9.90
CA LYS A 141 21.16 17.47 8.91
C LYS A 141 22.53 17.01 9.40
N ILE A 142 22.81 15.73 9.25
CA ILE A 142 24.14 15.16 9.36
C ILE A 142 24.49 14.64 7.97
N TYR A 143 25.58 15.15 7.40
CA TYR A 143 26.15 14.61 6.18
C TYR A 143 27.01 13.39 6.54
N TRP A 144 26.62 12.22 6.06
CA TRP A 144 27.25 10.93 6.34
C TRP A 144 27.51 10.14 5.03
N PRO A 145 28.43 10.61 4.18
CA PRO A 145 28.80 9.93 2.95
C PRO A 145 29.72 8.73 3.22
N ALA A 146 29.88 7.87 2.22
CA ALA A 146 30.95 6.86 2.22
C ALA A 146 32.33 7.52 2.00
N PRO A 147 33.42 6.99 2.60
CA PRO A 147 34.79 7.38 2.31
C PRO A 147 35.12 7.29 0.82
N VAL A 148 36.06 8.12 0.35
CA VAL A 148 36.44 8.16 -1.07
C VAL A 148 37.00 6.82 -1.53
N GLU A 149 37.81 6.14 -0.69
CA GLU A 149 38.39 4.85 -1.06
C GLU A 149 37.31 3.80 -1.34
N TRP A 150 36.29 3.71 -0.48
CA TRP A 150 35.17 2.77 -0.67
C TRP A 150 34.34 3.08 -1.93
N ARG A 151 34.21 4.36 -2.27
CA ARG A 151 33.52 4.78 -3.50
C ARG A 151 34.32 4.39 -4.75
N GLU A 152 35.64 4.51 -4.71
CA GLU A 152 36.53 4.07 -5.79
C GLU A 152 36.52 2.54 -5.94
N GLU A 153 36.58 1.79 -4.84
CA GLU A 153 36.47 0.33 -4.81
C GLU A 153 35.12 -0.14 -5.41
N CYS A 154 34.02 0.51 -5.00
CA CYS A 154 32.69 0.26 -5.56
C CYS A 154 32.65 0.50 -7.07
N ASN A 155 33.27 1.58 -7.56
CA ASN A 155 33.34 1.89 -8.98
C ASN A 155 34.21 0.88 -9.75
N TRP A 156 35.34 0.43 -9.18
CA TRP A 156 36.16 -0.64 -9.76
C TRP A 156 35.42 -1.98 -9.81
N ALA A 157 34.49 -2.22 -8.89
CA ALA A 157 33.57 -3.35 -8.95
C ALA A 157 32.46 -3.22 -10.01
N GLY A 158 32.48 -2.16 -10.82
CA GLY A 158 31.57 -1.94 -11.96
C GLY A 158 30.23 -1.31 -11.58
N LYS A 159 30.15 -0.65 -10.43
CA LYS A 159 28.95 0.06 -9.95
C LYS A 159 28.97 1.53 -10.31
N ASP A 160 27.80 2.15 -10.45
CA ASP A 160 27.70 3.57 -10.80
C ASP A 160 28.17 4.48 -9.65
N ILE A 161 29.19 5.31 -9.91
CA ILE A 161 29.80 6.20 -8.91
C ILE A 161 28.86 7.30 -8.37
N THR A 162 27.83 7.65 -9.13
CA THR A 162 26.87 8.71 -8.83
C THR A 162 25.55 8.18 -8.24
N ALA A 163 25.11 7.00 -8.70
CA ALA A 163 23.82 6.42 -8.35
C ALA A 163 23.92 5.29 -7.31
N GLU A 164 24.96 4.47 -7.34
CA GLU A 164 25.07 3.27 -6.50
C GLU A 164 26.14 3.40 -5.40
N CYS A 165 27.28 4.03 -5.69
CA CYS A 165 28.42 4.19 -4.77
C CYS A 165 28.25 5.36 -3.80
N MET A 166 27.13 5.35 -3.08
CA MET A 166 26.76 6.32 -2.06
C MET A 166 26.34 5.59 -0.78
N ASN A 167 26.27 6.32 0.34
CA ASN A 167 25.75 5.75 1.57
C ASN A 167 24.23 5.96 1.66
N PHE A 168 23.44 4.92 1.44
CA PHE A 168 21.99 4.97 1.62
C PHE A 168 21.65 4.47 3.01
N VAL A 169 21.12 5.33 3.88
CA VAL A 169 20.69 4.93 5.23
C VAL A 169 19.44 4.06 5.11
N LYS A 170 19.54 2.79 5.53
CA LYS A 170 18.48 1.79 5.42
C LYS A 170 17.81 1.46 6.75
N ILE A 171 18.49 1.70 7.87
CA ILE A 171 18.01 1.32 9.21
C ILE A 171 18.13 2.51 10.15
N LEU A 172 17.07 2.73 10.93
CA LEU A 172 17.02 3.69 12.04
C LEU A 172 16.20 3.10 13.18
N HIS A 173 16.81 3.00 14.36
CA HIS A 173 16.15 2.56 15.60
C HIS A 173 16.48 3.47 16.78
N PRO A 174 15.58 3.63 17.76
CA PRO A 174 15.92 4.22 19.04
C PRO A 174 16.81 3.25 19.82
N TYR A 175 18.07 3.60 20.10
CA TYR A 175 18.99 2.73 20.84
C TYR A 175 18.78 2.84 22.34
N ASN A 176 18.74 4.08 22.82
CA ASN A 176 18.45 4.40 24.21
C ASN A 176 17.77 5.79 24.29
N ARG A 177 17.70 6.38 25.49
CA ARG A 177 17.09 7.70 25.68
C ARG A 177 17.89 8.87 25.10
N THR A 178 19.11 8.68 24.62
CA THR A 178 19.94 9.78 24.08
C THR A 178 20.43 9.51 22.67
N HIS A 179 20.47 8.25 22.24
CA HIS A 179 21.07 7.81 21.00
C HIS A 179 20.09 7.03 20.14
N LEU A 180 20.23 7.21 18.84
CA LEU A 180 19.66 6.36 17.79
C LEU A 180 20.76 5.43 17.27
N TYR A 181 20.35 4.30 16.71
CA TYR A 181 21.22 3.41 15.95
C TYR A 181 20.88 3.52 14.46
N ALA A 182 21.86 3.90 13.64
CA ALA A 182 21.68 4.10 12.20
C ALA A 182 22.63 3.20 11.41
N CYS A 183 22.16 2.62 10.31
CA CYS A 183 23.02 1.89 9.38
C CYS A 183 22.71 2.23 7.93
N GLY A 184 23.75 2.25 7.10
CA GLY A 184 23.63 2.49 5.66
C GLY A 184 24.50 1.55 4.82
N THR A 185 24.38 1.67 3.50
CA THR A 185 25.09 0.81 2.53
C THR A 185 26.58 1.13 2.42
N GLY A 186 27.00 2.34 2.80
CA GLY A 186 28.39 2.80 2.76
C GLY A 186 29.10 2.57 1.42
N ALA A 187 28.43 2.79 0.29
CA ALA A 187 28.95 2.48 -1.05
C ALA A 187 29.40 1.00 -1.20
N PHE A 188 28.52 0.06 -0.84
CA PHE A 188 28.81 -1.37 -0.77
C PHE A 188 29.85 -1.75 0.31
N HIS A 189 30.03 -0.91 1.32
CA HIS A 189 30.70 -1.24 2.59
C HIS A 189 29.74 -0.90 3.74
N PRO A 190 28.79 -1.80 4.08
CA PRO A 190 27.76 -1.51 5.06
C PRO A 190 28.36 -1.02 6.37
N VAL A 191 27.83 0.08 6.90
CA VAL A 191 28.36 0.78 8.07
C VAL A 191 27.22 1.19 9.00
N CYS A 192 27.47 1.14 10.30
CA CYS A 192 26.54 1.58 11.33
C CYS A 192 27.18 2.62 12.24
N ALA A 193 26.36 3.40 12.94
CA ALA A 193 26.81 4.40 13.91
C ALA A 193 25.71 4.71 14.95
N PHE A 194 26.14 5.18 16.11
CA PHE A 194 25.27 5.80 17.10
C PHE A 194 25.12 7.29 16.81
N VAL A 195 23.88 7.78 16.80
CA VAL A 195 23.56 9.19 16.55
C VAL A 195 23.02 9.78 17.84
N GLU A 196 23.72 10.76 18.40
CA GLU A 196 23.26 11.49 19.58
C GLU A 196 22.08 12.40 19.20
N ALA A 197 20.91 12.14 19.78
CA ALA A 197 19.65 12.82 19.52
C ALA A 197 19.10 13.61 20.74
N GLY A 198 19.81 13.58 21.88
CA GLY A 198 19.38 14.20 23.14
C GLY A 198 18.15 13.53 23.77
N GLN A 199 17.72 14.02 24.94
CA GLN A 199 16.52 13.52 25.64
C GLN A 199 15.28 14.38 25.44
N HIS A 200 15.43 15.70 25.34
CA HIS A 200 14.32 16.65 25.37
C HIS A 200 14.33 17.59 24.16
N ALA A 201 13.16 18.11 23.81
CA ALA A 201 12.99 19.04 22.70
C ALA A 201 13.70 20.39 22.91
N GLU A 202 13.95 20.77 24.18
CA GLU A 202 14.49 22.07 24.60
C GLU A 202 15.99 22.23 24.32
N GLU A 203 16.74 21.13 24.37
CA GLU A 203 18.16 21.06 23.97
C GLU A 203 18.31 20.05 22.84
N PRO A 204 17.96 20.41 21.60
CA PRO A 204 18.06 19.45 20.52
C PRO A 204 19.54 19.21 20.27
N VAL A 205 19.96 17.96 20.34
CA VAL A 205 21.26 17.47 19.89
C VAL A 205 21.02 16.57 18.68
N PHE A 206 21.87 16.68 17.67
CA PHE A 206 21.81 15.80 16.51
C PHE A 206 23.20 15.70 15.91
N LYS A 207 23.99 14.75 16.42
CA LYS A 207 25.42 14.61 16.11
C LYS A 207 25.77 13.13 15.92
N LEU A 208 26.72 12.90 15.02
CA LEU A 208 27.32 11.59 14.78
C LEU A 208 28.84 11.80 14.78
N ASP A 209 29.57 10.97 15.53
CA ASP A 209 31.03 10.94 15.46
C ASP A 209 31.46 9.91 14.40
N PRO A 210 31.97 10.35 13.23
CA PRO A 210 32.32 9.44 12.14
C PRO A 210 33.52 8.54 12.49
N ARG A 211 34.25 8.81 13.57
CA ARG A 211 35.37 7.96 14.04
C ARG A 211 34.92 6.75 14.85
N HIS A 212 33.67 6.74 15.30
CA HIS A 212 33.07 5.67 16.10
C HIS A 212 32.01 4.90 15.30
N THR A 213 32.32 4.62 14.02
CA THR A 213 31.49 3.76 13.17
C THR A 213 31.74 2.29 13.45
N GLU A 214 30.72 1.47 13.23
CA GLU A 214 30.76 0.02 13.38
C GLU A 214 30.59 -0.68 12.03
N ASP A 215 31.10 -1.91 11.92
CA ASP A 215 30.79 -2.80 10.81
C ASP A 215 29.27 -3.03 10.71
N GLY A 216 28.73 -2.79 9.52
CA GLY A 216 27.33 -2.96 9.17
C GLY A 216 27.02 -4.31 8.51
N LYS A 217 27.99 -5.20 8.31
CA LYS A 217 27.75 -6.52 7.72
C LYS A 217 26.73 -7.31 8.53
N GLY A 218 25.72 -7.86 7.86
CA GLY A 218 24.61 -8.56 8.53
C GLY A 218 23.58 -7.63 9.18
N LYS A 219 23.82 -6.31 9.23
CA LYS A 219 22.89 -5.30 9.73
C LYS A 219 22.23 -4.57 8.56
N SER A 220 23.03 -4.03 7.65
CA SER A 220 22.60 -3.25 6.48
C SER A 220 23.06 -3.92 5.17
N PRO A 221 22.31 -3.77 4.06
CA PRO A 221 22.66 -4.37 2.79
C PRO A 221 23.83 -3.64 2.12
N TYR A 222 24.54 -4.35 1.25
CA TYR A 222 25.57 -3.78 0.39
C TYR A 222 24.96 -2.97 -0.76
N ASP A 223 24.04 -3.57 -1.50
CA ASP A 223 23.36 -2.95 -2.65
C ASP A 223 22.17 -2.09 -2.18
N PRO A 224 22.07 -0.82 -2.61
CA PRO A 224 20.96 0.06 -2.21
C PRO A 224 19.59 -0.38 -2.72
N ARG A 225 19.52 -1.27 -3.72
CA ARG A 225 18.26 -1.85 -4.22
C ARG A 225 17.76 -2.99 -3.34
N HIS A 226 18.60 -3.51 -2.44
CA HIS A 226 18.19 -4.52 -1.47
C HIS A 226 17.51 -3.86 -0.27
N THR A 227 16.37 -4.42 0.12
CA THR A 227 15.67 -4.01 1.33
C THR A 227 16.33 -4.62 2.55
N ALA A 228 16.21 -3.91 3.67
CA ALA A 228 16.57 -4.40 4.99
C ALA A 228 15.30 -4.38 5.84
N ALA A 229 15.06 -5.43 6.62
CA ALA A 229 14.06 -5.41 7.66
C ALA A 229 14.76 -5.64 8.99
N SER A 230 14.43 -4.87 10.02
CA SER A 230 15.07 -5.04 11.33
C SER A 230 14.21 -4.55 12.49
N VAL A 231 14.50 -5.07 13.67
CA VAL A 231 13.98 -4.59 14.95
C VAL A 231 15.11 -4.58 15.98
N LEU A 232 15.19 -3.52 16.77
CA LEU A 232 16.09 -3.43 17.91
C LEU A 232 15.30 -3.72 19.20
N VAL A 233 15.71 -4.74 19.95
CA VAL A 233 15.03 -5.16 21.19
C VAL A 233 16.05 -5.20 22.32
N GLY A 234 15.96 -4.22 23.23
CA GLY A 234 17.03 -3.98 24.19
C GLY A 234 18.28 -3.49 23.46
N GLU A 235 19.41 -4.19 23.64
CA GLU A 235 20.68 -3.86 23.00
C GLU A 235 20.98 -4.72 21.76
N GLU A 236 20.02 -5.53 21.30
CA GLU A 236 20.24 -6.51 20.24
C GLU A 236 19.43 -6.20 19.00
N LEU A 237 20.11 -6.19 17.85
CA LEU A 237 19.52 -5.93 16.55
C LEU A 237 19.26 -7.26 15.84
N TYR A 238 18.00 -7.49 15.50
CA TYR A 238 17.55 -8.59 14.67
C TYR A 238 17.29 -8.06 13.27
N SER A 239 17.97 -8.60 12.26
CA SER A 239 17.96 -8.10 10.88
C SER A 239 17.76 -9.23 9.88
N GLY A 240 16.95 -8.98 8.86
CA GLY A 240 16.85 -9.78 7.64
C GLY A 240 17.47 -8.99 6.49
N VAL A 241 18.58 -9.48 5.93
CA VAL A 241 19.37 -8.70 4.97
C VAL A 241 20.22 -9.59 4.05
N ALA A 242 20.61 -9.05 2.89
CA ALA A 242 21.64 -9.62 2.02
C ALA A 242 23.03 -9.21 2.50
N THR A 243 23.96 -10.17 2.66
CA THR A 243 25.23 -9.99 3.37
C THR A 243 26.47 -10.01 2.50
N ASP A 244 26.32 -10.08 1.18
CA ASP A 244 27.41 -10.08 0.22
C ASP A 244 27.22 -9.04 -0.88
N LEU A 245 28.34 -8.68 -1.52
CA LEU A 245 28.39 -7.73 -2.63
C LEU A 245 27.53 -8.18 -3.83
N MET A 246 27.47 -9.50 -4.06
CA MET A 246 26.71 -10.08 -5.17
C MET A 246 25.21 -10.21 -4.90
N GLY A 247 24.78 -10.02 -3.64
CA GLY A 247 23.38 -10.16 -3.26
C GLY A 247 22.85 -11.59 -3.36
N ARG A 248 23.67 -12.60 -3.03
CA ARG A 248 23.35 -14.03 -3.09
C ARG A 248 23.32 -14.70 -1.73
N ASP A 249 24.05 -14.18 -0.74
CA ASP A 249 23.99 -14.65 0.65
C ASP A 249 22.97 -13.82 1.42
N PHE A 250 21.91 -14.46 1.90
CA PHE A 250 20.86 -13.83 2.67
C PHE A 250 20.82 -14.43 4.07
N THR A 251 20.52 -13.60 5.06
CA THR A 251 20.49 -14.07 6.44
C THR A 251 19.40 -13.41 7.25
N ILE A 252 18.88 -14.17 8.21
CA ILE A 252 18.31 -13.61 9.43
C ILE A 252 19.42 -13.61 10.48
N PHE A 253 19.75 -12.46 11.04
CA PHE A 253 20.91 -12.23 11.89
C PHE A 253 20.52 -11.56 13.20
N ARG A 254 21.12 -12.00 14.30
CA ARG A 254 21.19 -11.23 15.54
C ARG A 254 22.61 -10.72 15.71
N SER A 255 22.70 -9.42 15.92
CA SER A 255 23.93 -8.68 16.18
C SER A 255 23.73 -7.73 17.35
N LEU A 256 24.80 -7.02 17.73
CA LEU A 256 24.85 -6.18 18.92
C LEU A 256 24.59 -6.97 20.22
N GLY A 257 24.64 -6.26 21.34
CA GLY A 257 24.50 -6.83 22.66
C GLY A 257 25.69 -7.68 23.08
N ARG A 258 25.52 -8.37 24.22
CA ARG A 258 26.58 -9.17 24.85
C ARG A 258 26.59 -10.64 24.39
N ARG A 259 25.51 -11.08 23.74
CA ARG A 259 25.37 -12.48 23.32
C ARG A 259 26.11 -12.71 21.99
N PRO A 260 26.58 -13.94 21.72
CA PRO A 260 27.16 -14.27 20.43
C PRO A 260 26.18 -13.96 19.29
N SER A 261 26.72 -13.48 18.18
CA SER A 261 25.94 -13.27 16.95
C SER A 261 25.46 -14.61 16.41
N ILE A 262 24.20 -14.66 15.99
CA ILE A 262 23.56 -15.87 15.45
C ILE A 262 23.00 -15.57 14.07
N ARG A 263 23.19 -16.50 13.13
CA ARG A 263 22.68 -16.38 11.76
C ARG A 263 21.89 -17.59 11.28
N THR A 264 21.15 -17.46 10.19
CA THR A 264 20.58 -18.63 9.49
C THR A 264 21.67 -19.43 8.80
N GLU A 265 21.40 -20.71 8.55
CA GLU A 265 22.32 -21.56 7.81
C GLU A 265 22.52 -21.04 6.37
N GLN A 266 23.78 -20.95 5.97
CA GLN A 266 24.17 -20.46 4.65
C GLN A 266 24.03 -21.55 3.60
N HIS A 267 23.71 -21.14 2.37
CA HIS A 267 23.66 -22.01 1.19
C HIS A 267 22.69 -23.20 1.29
N ASP A 268 21.72 -23.14 2.21
CA ASP A 268 20.63 -24.12 2.31
C ASP A 268 19.29 -23.45 1.95
N SER A 269 18.78 -23.75 0.76
CA SER A 269 17.53 -23.18 0.25
C SER A 269 16.29 -23.57 1.06
N ARG A 270 16.36 -24.61 1.91
CA ARG A 270 15.28 -24.94 2.85
C ARG A 270 15.10 -23.84 3.88
N TRP A 271 16.17 -23.18 4.28
CA TRP A 271 16.14 -22.09 5.26
C TRP A 271 15.67 -20.80 4.61
N LEU A 272 16.39 -20.32 3.59
CA LEU A 272 16.09 -19.09 2.86
C LEU A 272 16.45 -19.27 1.39
N ASN A 273 15.53 -18.93 0.49
CA ASN A 273 15.76 -19.07 -0.96
C ASN A 273 15.50 -17.76 -1.71
N GLU A 274 16.56 -16.96 -1.88
CA GLU A 274 16.49 -15.61 -2.47
C GLU A 274 15.42 -14.70 -1.81
N PRO A 275 15.39 -14.59 -0.47
CA PRO A 275 14.36 -13.83 0.22
C PRO A 275 14.44 -12.33 -0.06
N LYS A 276 13.28 -11.67 -0.07
CA LYS A 276 13.13 -10.21 0.03
C LYS A 276 12.43 -9.91 1.35
N PHE A 277 13.19 -9.36 2.29
CA PHE A 277 12.70 -9.04 3.63
C PHE A 277 11.84 -7.78 3.62
N VAL A 278 10.74 -7.82 4.36
CA VAL A 278 9.71 -6.78 4.39
C VAL A 278 9.60 -6.15 5.78
N ALA A 279 9.45 -6.95 6.84
CA ALA A 279 9.30 -6.44 8.20
C ALA A 279 9.81 -7.43 9.26
N VAL A 280 10.15 -6.92 10.44
CA VAL A 280 10.52 -7.72 11.62
C VAL A 280 9.83 -7.14 12.84
N PHE A 281 9.23 -8.00 13.66
CA PHE A 281 8.55 -7.57 14.88
C PHE A 281 8.88 -8.48 16.06
N TRP A 282 9.00 -7.85 17.24
CA TRP A 282 9.03 -8.54 18.52
C TRP A 282 7.61 -8.67 19.08
N VAL A 283 7.24 -9.89 19.47
CA VAL A 283 5.95 -10.16 20.11
C VAL A 283 6.19 -11.03 21.35
N PRO A 284 5.74 -10.59 22.54
CA PRO A 284 5.77 -11.43 23.73
C PRO A 284 4.76 -12.57 23.60
N GLU A 285 5.12 -13.77 24.03
CA GLU A 285 4.23 -14.94 23.98
C GLU A 285 3.58 -15.25 25.33
N SER A 286 4.24 -14.93 26.44
CA SER A 286 3.74 -15.13 27.80
C SER A 286 4.19 -13.99 28.73
N GLU A 287 3.99 -14.14 30.04
CA GLU A 287 4.58 -13.21 31.03
C GLU A 287 6.08 -13.50 31.24
N ASP A 288 6.56 -14.69 30.84
CA ASP A 288 7.98 -15.04 30.86
C ASP A 288 8.65 -14.51 29.57
N PRO A 289 9.59 -13.55 29.67
CA PRO A 289 10.28 -13.01 28.51
C PRO A 289 11.13 -14.04 27.76
N ASP A 290 11.43 -15.19 28.37
CA ASP A 290 12.10 -16.31 27.70
C ASP A 290 11.23 -16.97 26.61
N ASP A 291 9.90 -16.77 26.66
CA ASP A 291 8.98 -17.21 25.60
C ASP A 291 8.89 -16.22 24.43
N ASP A 292 9.48 -15.02 24.55
CA ASP A 292 9.41 -13.98 23.53
C ASP A 292 9.90 -14.47 22.15
N LYS A 293 9.17 -14.08 21.11
CA LYS A 293 9.53 -14.41 19.73
C LYS A 293 9.78 -13.18 18.88
N ILE A 294 10.65 -13.36 17.90
CA ILE A 294 10.87 -12.40 16.81
C ILE A 294 10.29 -13.02 15.54
N TYR A 295 9.40 -12.28 14.89
CA TYR A 295 8.73 -12.67 13.66
C TYR A 295 9.31 -11.91 12.47
N PHE A 296 9.68 -12.64 11.42
CA PHE A 296 10.22 -12.10 10.17
C PHE A 296 9.21 -12.28 9.06
N PHE A 297 8.93 -11.21 8.32
CA PHE A 297 8.05 -11.23 7.17
C PHE A 297 8.85 -10.99 5.91
N PHE A 298 8.74 -11.90 4.96
CA PHE A 298 9.52 -11.86 3.72
C PHE A 298 8.78 -12.64 2.63
N ARG A 299 9.21 -12.46 1.38
CA ARG A 299 8.85 -13.38 0.29
C ARG A 299 10.10 -14.06 -0.22
N GLU A 300 9.99 -15.28 -0.71
CA GLU A 300 11.12 -16.06 -1.21
C GLU A 300 10.68 -16.99 -2.34
N MET A 301 11.64 -17.56 -3.06
CA MET A 301 11.37 -18.57 -4.07
C MET A 301 10.91 -19.89 -3.42
N ALA A 302 9.69 -20.33 -3.75
CA ALA A 302 9.05 -21.48 -3.12
C ALA A 302 9.76 -22.79 -3.46
N VAL A 303 10.33 -23.45 -2.45
CA VAL A 303 10.98 -24.77 -2.60
C VAL A 303 9.96 -25.90 -2.69
N GLU A 304 8.74 -25.68 -2.22
CA GLU A 304 7.64 -26.64 -2.17
C GLU A 304 6.80 -26.73 -3.44
N ARG A 305 7.02 -25.82 -4.40
CA ARG A 305 6.33 -25.88 -5.69
C ARG A 305 6.95 -26.99 -6.55
N GLN A 306 6.08 -27.76 -7.21
CA GLN A 306 6.46 -28.92 -8.01
C GLN A 306 7.36 -28.52 -9.20
N GLN A 307 8.46 -29.26 -9.40
CA GLN A 307 9.41 -29.01 -10.48
C GLN A 307 8.69 -29.08 -11.85
N GLY A 308 8.83 -28.04 -12.67
CA GLY A 308 8.25 -27.97 -14.03
C GLY A 308 7.10 -26.96 -14.21
N LEU A 309 6.51 -26.43 -13.14
CA LEU A 309 5.42 -25.43 -13.19
C LEU A 309 5.89 -23.97 -13.13
N GLY A 310 7.17 -23.72 -13.41
CA GLY A 310 7.79 -22.40 -13.37
C GLY A 310 8.25 -21.97 -11.96
N LYS A 311 8.97 -20.85 -11.92
CA LYS A 311 9.45 -20.21 -10.69
C LYS A 311 8.29 -19.46 -10.02
N THR A 312 7.95 -19.78 -8.78
CA THR A 312 6.92 -19.07 -8.00
C THR A 312 7.51 -18.54 -6.70
N SER A 313 7.18 -17.29 -6.36
CA SER A 313 7.53 -16.63 -5.11
C SER A 313 6.36 -16.81 -4.13
N PHE A 314 6.63 -17.08 -2.86
CA PHE A 314 5.63 -17.14 -1.79
C PHE A 314 5.98 -16.17 -0.66
N ALA A 315 4.95 -15.54 -0.11
CA ALA A 315 5.03 -14.83 1.15
C ALA A 315 5.19 -15.78 2.33
N ARG A 316 6.03 -15.38 3.28
CA ARG A 316 6.45 -16.14 4.46
C ARG A 316 6.33 -15.31 5.72
N ILE A 317 6.00 -16.01 6.79
CA ILE A 317 6.29 -15.59 8.16
C ILE A 317 7.29 -16.59 8.75
N GLY A 318 8.40 -16.08 9.26
CA GLY A 318 9.38 -16.81 10.04
C GLY A 318 9.29 -16.47 11.52
N GLN A 319 9.62 -17.39 12.42
CA GLN A 319 9.77 -17.14 13.85
C GLN A 319 11.13 -17.61 14.35
N ILE A 320 11.65 -16.95 15.38
CA ILE A 320 12.76 -17.40 16.22
C ILE A 320 12.46 -17.08 17.69
N CYS A 321 13.03 -17.84 18.62
CA CYS A 321 13.02 -17.49 20.03
C CYS A 321 14.05 -16.39 20.30
N ARG A 322 13.66 -15.37 21.06
CA ARG A 322 14.53 -14.24 21.39
C ARG A 322 15.77 -14.69 22.17
N ASN A 323 15.62 -15.72 23.00
CA ASN A 323 16.67 -16.24 23.87
C ASN A 323 17.50 -17.41 23.27
N ASP A 324 17.36 -17.69 21.98
CA ASP A 324 18.15 -18.72 21.29
C ASP A 324 19.66 -18.40 21.37
N MET A 325 20.46 -19.39 21.73
CA MET A 325 21.91 -19.29 21.93
C MET A 325 22.71 -20.11 20.90
N GLY A 326 22.02 -20.69 19.91
CA GLY A 326 22.57 -21.67 18.99
C GLY A 326 22.69 -23.04 19.63
N GLY A 327 23.19 -24.01 18.86
CA GLY A 327 23.43 -25.36 19.35
C GLY A 327 24.86 -25.52 19.92
N GLN A 328 25.05 -26.55 20.73
CA GLN A 328 26.33 -26.81 21.41
C GLN A 328 27.40 -27.41 20.48
N ARG A 329 27.01 -28.33 19.59
CA ARG A 329 27.91 -29.04 18.66
C ARG A 329 27.54 -28.80 17.19
N SER A 330 26.26 -29.01 16.88
CA SER A 330 25.64 -28.66 15.61
C SER A 330 24.97 -27.30 15.71
N LEU A 331 24.83 -26.57 14.59
CA LEU A 331 24.25 -25.22 14.57
C LEU A 331 24.91 -24.24 15.56
N VAL A 332 26.23 -24.34 15.76
CA VAL A 332 26.99 -23.35 16.54
C VAL A 332 26.88 -21.99 15.85
N ASN A 333 26.50 -20.95 16.61
CA ASN A 333 26.22 -19.61 16.10
C ASN A 333 25.17 -19.57 14.97
N LYS A 334 24.30 -20.59 14.90
CA LYS A 334 23.16 -20.65 13.98
C LYS A 334 21.86 -20.82 14.77
N TRP A 335 20.75 -20.32 14.24
CA TRP A 335 19.46 -20.44 14.92
C TRP A 335 19.10 -21.92 15.14
N THR A 336 18.55 -22.26 16.28
CA THR A 336 18.03 -23.62 16.56
C THR A 336 16.50 -23.65 16.60
N THR A 337 15.89 -22.47 16.70
CA THR A 337 14.43 -22.28 16.84
C THR A 337 13.77 -21.68 15.60
N PHE A 338 14.51 -21.52 14.50
CA PHE A 338 13.99 -20.93 13.26
C PHE A 338 12.98 -21.85 12.58
N LEU A 339 11.76 -21.33 12.37
CA LEU A 339 10.72 -21.96 11.56
C LEU A 339 10.09 -20.93 10.63
N LYS A 340 9.54 -21.36 9.49
CA LYS A 340 8.78 -20.52 8.57
C LYS A 340 7.52 -21.21 8.07
N ALA A 341 6.48 -20.44 7.80
CA ALA A 341 5.21 -20.91 7.22
C ALA A 341 4.81 -20.02 6.03
N ARG A 342 4.04 -20.59 5.08
CA ARG A 342 3.43 -19.80 3.99
C ARG A 342 2.38 -18.86 4.57
N LEU A 343 2.41 -17.60 4.19
CA LEU A 343 1.41 -16.59 4.50
C LEU A 343 0.49 -16.42 3.28
N VAL A 344 -0.78 -16.80 3.37
CA VAL A 344 -1.69 -16.86 2.21
C VAL A 344 -2.63 -15.67 2.20
N CYS A 345 -2.67 -14.94 1.09
CA CYS A 345 -3.73 -13.98 0.78
C CYS A 345 -4.31 -14.35 -0.57
N ALA A 346 -5.59 -14.76 -0.62
CA ALA A 346 -6.20 -15.25 -1.84
C ALA A 346 -7.71 -14.98 -1.87
N VAL A 347 -8.26 -14.83 -3.08
CA VAL A 347 -9.70 -14.73 -3.32
C VAL A 347 -10.17 -16.06 -3.92
N PRO A 348 -11.17 -16.73 -3.32
CA PRO A 348 -11.72 -17.94 -3.90
C PRO A 348 -12.45 -17.63 -5.20
N GLY A 349 -12.09 -18.32 -6.28
CA GLY A 349 -12.73 -18.16 -7.59
C GLY A 349 -14.08 -18.88 -7.66
N PRO A 350 -14.99 -18.46 -8.55
CA PRO A 350 -16.28 -19.12 -8.76
C PRO A 350 -16.14 -20.57 -9.26
N ASP A 351 -15.07 -20.85 -10.01
CA ASP A 351 -14.74 -22.19 -10.53
C ASP A 351 -13.95 -23.06 -9.52
N GLY A 352 -13.79 -22.59 -8.27
CA GLY A 352 -13.02 -23.26 -7.23
C GLY A 352 -11.50 -23.04 -7.29
N THR A 353 -10.99 -22.31 -8.28
CA THR A 353 -9.57 -21.92 -8.37
C THR A 353 -9.32 -20.60 -7.66
N ASP A 354 -8.46 -20.61 -6.64
CA ASP A 354 -8.10 -19.40 -5.89
C ASP A 354 -7.17 -18.48 -6.68
N THR A 355 -7.45 -17.18 -6.63
CA THR A 355 -6.54 -16.14 -7.11
C THR A 355 -5.62 -15.71 -5.97
N HIS A 356 -4.34 -16.10 -6.05
CA HIS A 356 -3.34 -15.81 -5.02
C HIS A 356 -2.63 -14.47 -5.22
N PHE A 357 -2.39 -13.79 -4.11
CA PHE A 357 -1.55 -12.60 -4.01
C PHE A 357 -0.31 -12.99 -3.20
N ASP A 358 0.71 -13.53 -3.88
CA ASP A 358 1.88 -14.09 -3.22
C ASP A 358 3.03 -13.08 -3.03
N GLU A 359 2.96 -11.91 -3.66
CA GLU A 359 3.99 -10.88 -3.58
C GLU A 359 3.78 -9.96 -2.37
N LEU A 360 4.30 -10.36 -1.21
CA LEU A 360 4.29 -9.52 -0.01
C LEU A 360 5.04 -8.19 -0.26
N ARG A 361 4.42 -7.07 0.12
CA ARG A 361 4.96 -5.70 -0.07
C ARG A 361 5.26 -4.98 1.24
N ASP A 362 4.34 -5.02 2.20
CA ASP A 362 4.49 -4.35 3.49
C ASP A 362 3.67 -5.04 4.58
N VAL A 363 4.07 -4.84 5.84
CA VAL A 363 3.37 -5.39 7.01
C VAL A 363 3.31 -4.35 8.11
N PHE A 364 2.14 -4.16 8.69
CA PHE A 364 1.90 -3.28 9.84
C PHE A 364 1.35 -4.09 11.02
N LEU A 365 1.95 -3.91 12.19
CA LEU A 365 1.56 -4.57 13.43
C LEU A 365 0.70 -3.65 14.28
N LEU A 366 -0.62 -3.86 14.26
CA LEU A 366 -1.55 -3.09 15.09
C LEU A 366 -1.61 -3.68 16.50
N GLN A 367 -1.04 -2.95 17.45
CA GLN A 367 -1.06 -3.33 18.86
C GLN A 367 -2.49 -3.31 19.40
N THR A 368 -2.89 -4.39 20.08
CA THR A 368 -4.17 -4.44 20.80
C THR A 368 -3.96 -4.15 22.29
N ARG A 369 -5.02 -4.23 23.09
CA ARG A 369 -4.90 -4.10 24.56
C ARG A 369 -4.01 -5.20 25.15
N ASP A 370 -3.98 -6.37 24.52
CA ASP A 370 -3.09 -7.46 24.88
C ASP A 370 -1.91 -7.49 23.91
N LYS A 371 -0.72 -7.12 24.42
CA LYS A 371 0.52 -7.07 23.63
C LYS A 371 0.93 -8.42 23.06
N ARG A 372 0.40 -9.53 23.59
CA ARG A 372 0.61 -10.89 23.07
C ARG A 372 -0.25 -11.21 21.84
N ASN A 373 -1.28 -10.41 21.58
CA ASN A 373 -2.22 -10.63 20.50
C ASN A 373 -2.41 -9.38 19.63
N PRO A 374 -1.35 -8.86 18.99
CA PRO A 374 -1.48 -7.85 17.95
C PRO A 374 -2.19 -8.41 16.71
N LEU A 375 -2.73 -7.52 15.87
CA LEU A 375 -3.22 -7.87 14.53
C LEU A 375 -2.14 -7.54 13.49
N VAL A 376 -1.93 -8.47 12.56
CA VAL A 376 -0.96 -8.31 11.47
C VAL A 376 -1.70 -7.93 10.20
N TYR A 377 -1.55 -6.68 9.76
CA TYR A 377 -2.04 -6.21 8.47
C TYR A 377 -0.92 -6.36 7.44
N ALA A 378 -1.20 -6.96 6.29
CA ALA A 378 -0.19 -7.15 5.26
C ALA A 378 -0.73 -6.84 3.87
N ILE A 379 0.08 -6.14 3.07
CA ILE A 379 -0.17 -5.86 1.66
C ILE A 379 0.47 -6.95 0.80
N PHE A 380 -0.29 -7.42 -0.18
CA PHE A 380 0.17 -8.34 -1.20
C PHE A 380 -0.17 -7.77 -2.58
N SER A 381 0.69 -8.04 -3.55
CA SER A 381 0.36 -7.91 -4.97
C SER A 381 0.26 -9.27 -5.64
N THR A 382 -0.33 -9.31 -6.82
CA THR A 382 -0.27 -10.46 -7.71
C THR A 382 1.15 -10.68 -8.23
N SER A 383 1.48 -11.93 -8.54
CA SER A 383 2.76 -12.30 -9.19
C SER A 383 2.69 -12.26 -10.72
N SER A 384 1.47 -12.26 -11.28
CA SER A 384 1.23 -12.21 -12.73
C SER A 384 1.50 -10.81 -13.29
N SER A 385 2.21 -10.75 -14.40
CA SER A 385 2.39 -9.51 -15.18
C SER A 385 1.13 -9.10 -15.95
N VAL A 386 0.22 -10.06 -16.21
CA VAL A 386 -1.01 -9.84 -17.01
C VAL A 386 -2.14 -9.33 -16.12
N PHE A 387 -2.25 -9.85 -14.89
CA PHE A 387 -3.25 -9.42 -13.93
C PHE A 387 -2.58 -8.69 -12.78
N GLN A 388 -2.70 -7.36 -12.78
CA GLN A 388 -2.23 -6.51 -11.69
C GLN A 388 -3.35 -6.29 -10.68
N GLY A 389 -3.11 -6.73 -9.45
CA GLY A 389 -4.01 -6.51 -8.33
C GLY A 389 -3.22 -6.40 -7.04
N SER A 390 -3.78 -5.65 -6.09
CA SER A 390 -3.26 -5.51 -4.73
C SER A 390 -4.36 -5.82 -3.71
N ALA A 391 -3.97 -6.45 -2.62
CA ALA A 391 -4.86 -6.91 -1.57
C ALA A 391 -4.27 -6.63 -0.19
N VAL A 392 -5.13 -6.32 0.77
CA VAL A 392 -4.80 -6.24 2.19
C VAL A 392 -5.43 -7.42 2.90
N CYS A 393 -4.62 -8.24 3.57
CA CYS A 393 -5.07 -9.33 4.41
C CYS A 393 -4.72 -9.06 5.87
N VAL A 394 -5.55 -9.53 6.80
CA VAL A 394 -5.34 -9.41 8.25
C VAL A 394 -5.11 -10.80 8.84
N TYR A 395 -4.16 -10.96 9.73
CA TYR A 395 -3.87 -12.23 10.40
C TYR A 395 -3.88 -12.05 11.92
N THR A 396 -4.33 -13.09 12.62
CA THR A 396 -4.33 -13.13 14.08
C THR A 396 -3.14 -13.94 14.59
N MET A 397 -2.63 -13.60 15.78
CA MET A 397 -1.59 -14.42 16.42
C MET A 397 -2.07 -15.85 16.72
N ALA A 398 -3.37 -16.06 16.93
CA ALA A 398 -3.93 -17.39 17.13
C ALA A 398 -3.75 -18.28 15.88
N ASP A 399 -4.02 -17.75 14.69
CA ASP A 399 -3.83 -18.48 13.43
C ASP A 399 -2.34 -18.70 13.11
N ILE A 400 -1.49 -17.70 13.39
CA ILE A 400 -0.03 -17.82 13.25
C ILE A 400 0.52 -18.93 14.15
N ARG A 401 0.18 -18.92 15.44
CA ARG A 401 0.59 -19.96 16.40
C ARG A 401 0.08 -21.33 15.98
N ARG A 402 -1.17 -21.44 15.51
CA ARG A 402 -1.74 -22.70 15.02
C ARG A 402 -0.91 -23.30 13.87
N ALA A 403 -0.40 -22.48 12.95
CA ALA A 403 0.45 -22.96 11.86
C ALA A 403 1.81 -23.47 12.38
N PHE A 404 2.47 -22.74 13.28
CA PHE A 404 3.75 -23.17 13.87
C PHE A 404 3.64 -24.37 14.81
N LEU A 405 2.46 -24.58 15.40
CA LEU A 405 2.11 -25.79 16.14
C LEU A 405 1.58 -26.92 15.24
N GLY A 406 1.43 -26.69 13.94
CA GLY A 406 1.00 -27.68 12.94
C GLY A 406 2.12 -28.64 12.49
N PRO A 407 1.85 -29.55 11.55
CA PRO A 407 2.85 -30.49 11.05
C PRO A 407 3.97 -29.77 10.29
N PHE A 408 5.19 -30.33 10.37
CA PHE A 408 6.32 -29.89 9.55
C PHE A 408 6.16 -30.36 8.10
N ALA A 409 6.67 -29.60 7.16
CA ALA A 409 6.77 -30.02 5.77
C ALA A 409 8.05 -30.85 5.59
N HIS A 410 7.94 -31.97 4.89
CA HIS A 410 9.07 -32.85 4.60
C HIS A 410 9.01 -33.33 3.14
N LYS A 411 10.18 -33.68 2.60
CA LYS A 411 10.33 -34.17 1.22
C LYS A 411 10.78 -35.63 1.27
N GLU A 412 9.84 -36.56 1.07
CA GLU A 412 10.10 -38.01 1.10
C GLU A 412 9.32 -38.74 0.00
N GLY A 413 9.80 -39.94 -0.36
CA GLY A 413 9.17 -40.83 -1.33
C GLY A 413 9.75 -40.73 -2.75
N PRO A 414 9.44 -41.69 -3.64
CA PRO A 414 10.00 -41.82 -4.98
C PRO A 414 9.69 -40.62 -5.89
N ASN A 415 8.62 -39.89 -5.61
CA ASN A 415 8.19 -38.72 -6.39
C ASN A 415 8.80 -37.39 -5.91
N TYR A 416 9.59 -37.39 -4.83
CA TYR A 416 10.26 -36.20 -4.29
C TYR A 416 9.30 -35.00 -4.06
N GLN A 417 8.08 -35.28 -3.61
CA GLN A 417 7.05 -34.27 -3.34
C GLN A 417 7.08 -33.82 -1.88
N TRP A 418 6.65 -32.57 -1.64
CA TRP A 418 6.52 -32.03 -0.29
C TRP A 418 5.20 -32.48 0.32
N VAL A 419 5.28 -33.12 1.49
CA VAL A 419 4.15 -33.69 2.21
C VAL A 419 4.21 -33.30 3.69
N SER A 420 3.13 -33.57 4.42
CA SER A 420 3.12 -33.43 5.88
C SER A 420 3.98 -34.52 6.51
N TYR A 421 4.85 -34.13 7.44
CA TYR A 421 5.67 -35.08 8.19
C TYR A 421 4.80 -35.91 9.14
N GLN A 422 4.78 -37.23 8.94
CA GLN A 422 4.00 -38.20 9.73
C GLN A 422 4.84 -38.96 10.77
N GLY A 423 6.16 -38.76 10.76
CA GLY A 423 7.07 -39.42 11.69
C GLY A 423 7.02 -38.84 13.11
N ARG A 424 7.84 -39.39 13.99
CA ARG A 424 7.96 -38.92 15.37
C ARG A 424 8.69 -37.57 15.42
N VAL A 425 8.06 -36.55 15.98
CA VAL A 425 8.70 -35.27 16.28
C VAL A 425 9.46 -35.37 17.61
N PRO A 426 10.74 -34.98 17.68
CA PRO A 426 11.53 -35.09 18.92
C PRO A 426 11.09 -34.07 19.98
N TYR A 427 11.50 -34.30 21.23
CA TYR A 427 11.22 -33.42 22.38
C TYR A 427 12.51 -32.79 22.93
N PRO A 428 12.54 -31.48 23.26
CA PRO A 428 11.44 -30.51 23.10
C PRO A 428 11.14 -30.28 21.62
N ARG A 429 9.91 -29.85 21.35
CA ARG A 429 9.45 -29.67 19.97
C ARG A 429 10.30 -28.58 19.28
N PRO A 430 10.89 -28.84 18.09
CA PRO A 430 11.61 -27.84 17.32
C PRO A 430 10.80 -26.54 17.16
N GLY A 431 11.44 -25.39 17.43
CA GLY A 431 10.80 -24.07 17.47
C GLY A 431 10.21 -23.65 18.81
N MET A 432 10.30 -24.48 19.85
CA MET A 432 9.98 -24.12 21.24
C MET A 432 11.14 -23.36 21.90
N CYS A 433 10.81 -22.35 22.71
CA CYS A 433 11.81 -21.57 23.44
C CYS A 433 12.17 -22.26 24.77
N PRO A 434 13.45 -22.28 25.18
CA PRO A 434 13.82 -22.68 26.53
C PRO A 434 13.24 -21.65 27.51
N SER A 435 12.38 -22.06 28.42
CA SER A 435 11.59 -21.16 29.27
C SER A 435 11.15 -21.87 30.55
N LYS A 436 10.85 -21.10 31.60
CA LYS A 436 10.41 -21.66 32.90
C LYS A 436 8.97 -22.13 32.87
N THR A 437 8.16 -21.63 31.92
CA THR A 437 6.73 -21.93 31.83
C THR A 437 6.47 -23.37 31.35
N PHE A 438 7.31 -23.89 30.45
CA PHE A 438 7.10 -25.18 29.79
C PHE A 438 8.36 -26.03 29.60
N GLY A 439 9.54 -25.54 30.04
CA GLY A 439 10.84 -26.12 29.70
C GLY A 439 11.54 -26.86 30.84
N THR A 440 12.16 -27.99 30.48
CA THR A 440 13.17 -28.68 31.30
C THR A 440 14.59 -28.16 31.04
N PHE A 441 14.78 -27.30 30.03
CA PHE A 441 16.08 -26.85 29.53
C PHE A 441 16.28 -25.35 29.81
N GLY A 442 17.45 -24.96 30.29
CA GLY A 442 17.80 -23.56 30.56
C GLY A 442 18.33 -22.82 29.32
N SER A 443 18.80 -23.55 28.30
CA SER A 443 19.30 -22.96 27.06
C SER A 443 19.08 -23.89 25.86
N THR A 444 19.07 -23.32 24.64
CA THR A 444 19.06 -24.10 23.40
C THR A 444 20.32 -24.94 23.20
N LYS A 445 21.42 -24.59 23.89
CA LYS A 445 22.64 -25.40 23.92
C LYS A 445 22.44 -26.76 24.61
N ASP A 446 21.45 -26.85 25.50
CA ASP A 446 21.13 -28.07 26.23
C ASP A 446 20.16 -28.98 25.45
N PHE A 447 19.69 -28.53 24.27
CA PHE A 447 18.79 -29.34 23.45
C PHE A 447 19.50 -30.60 22.91
N PRO A 448 18.81 -31.76 22.92
CA PRO A 448 19.36 -33.00 22.36
C PRO A 448 19.75 -32.87 20.88
N ASP A 449 20.79 -33.59 20.46
CA ASP A 449 21.28 -33.58 19.08
C ASP A 449 20.17 -33.94 18.06
N GLU A 450 19.24 -34.83 18.42
CA GLU A 450 18.09 -35.21 17.58
C GLU A 450 17.16 -34.01 17.29
N VAL A 451 16.93 -33.13 18.27
CA VAL A 451 16.11 -31.92 18.12
C VAL A 451 16.80 -30.92 17.20
N ILE A 452 18.10 -30.69 17.41
CA ILE A 452 18.91 -29.78 16.60
C ILE A 452 18.98 -30.26 15.15
N GLN A 453 19.19 -31.56 14.94
CA GLN A 453 19.24 -32.17 13.61
C GLN A 453 17.88 -32.12 12.91
N PHE A 454 16.79 -32.31 13.65
CA PHE A 454 15.44 -32.17 13.10
C PHE A 454 15.17 -30.73 12.68
N ALA A 455 15.42 -29.75 13.56
CA ALA A 455 15.22 -28.33 13.30
C ALA A 455 15.99 -27.86 12.07
N ARG A 456 17.24 -28.33 11.91
CA ARG A 456 18.08 -28.02 10.75
C ARG A 456 17.45 -28.43 9.41
N HIS A 457 16.76 -29.56 9.39
CA HIS A 457 16.24 -30.16 8.16
C HIS A 457 14.76 -29.87 7.90
N HIS A 458 14.02 -29.39 8.90
CA HIS A 458 12.59 -29.12 8.83
C HIS A 458 12.21 -27.68 9.25
N PRO A 459 12.81 -26.64 8.64
CA PRO A 459 12.44 -25.27 8.98
C PRO A 459 11.05 -24.86 8.44
N LEU A 460 10.49 -25.57 7.46
CA LEU A 460 9.21 -25.22 6.82
C LEU A 460 8.02 -25.94 7.48
N MET A 461 6.97 -25.19 7.81
CA MET A 461 5.69 -25.74 8.26
C MET A 461 4.82 -26.13 7.06
N TYR A 462 4.06 -27.23 7.18
CA TYR A 462 3.18 -27.71 6.12
C TYR A 462 1.89 -26.89 6.03
N ASN A 463 1.29 -26.56 7.17
CA ASN A 463 0.07 -25.76 7.20
C ASN A 463 0.40 -24.27 6.93
N PRO A 464 -0.34 -23.60 6.02
CA PRO A 464 -0.21 -22.17 5.83
C PRO A 464 -0.89 -21.38 6.96
N VAL A 465 -0.53 -20.11 7.07
CA VAL A 465 -1.29 -19.11 7.82
C VAL A 465 -2.32 -18.48 6.88
N LEU A 466 -3.60 -18.66 7.21
CA LEU A 466 -4.73 -18.10 6.46
C LEU A 466 -5.17 -16.76 7.08
N PRO A 467 -5.73 -15.83 6.27
CA PRO A 467 -6.16 -14.54 6.78
C PRO A 467 -7.45 -14.69 7.59
N HIS A 468 -7.67 -13.75 8.50
CA HIS A 468 -8.91 -13.64 9.26
C HIS A 468 -10.10 -13.49 8.31
N GLY A 469 -11.12 -14.33 8.49
CA GLY A 469 -12.26 -14.40 7.56
C GLY A 469 -11.97 -15.13 6.24
N GLN A 470 -10.78 -15.74 6.08
CA GLN A 470 -10.34 -16.54 4.92
C GLN A 470 -10.39 -15.81 3.57
N ARG A 471 -10.35 -14.47 3.58
CA ARG A 471 -10.38 -13.62 2.38
C ARG A 471 -9.65 -12.30 2.64
N PRO A 472 -9.31 -11.51 1.60
CA PRO A 472 -8.76 -10.18 1.79
C PRO A 472 -9.77 -9.23 2.44
N LEU A 473 -9.26 -8.32 3.26
CA LEU A 473 -10.03 -7.23 3.86
C LEU A 473 -10.37 -6.15 2.83
N PHE A 474 -9.41 -5.80 1.98
CA PHE A 474 -9.56 -4.81 0.92
C PHE A 474 -8.80 -5.26 -0.31
N LEU A 475 -9.35 -5.01 -1.49
CA LEU A 475 -8.79 -5.45 -2.76
C LEU A 475 -9.03 -4.39 -3.84
N GLN A 476 -8.00 -4.12 -4.61
CA GLN A 476 -8.07 -3.35 -5.85
C GLN A 476 -7.45 -4.15 -6.97
N ALA A 477 -8.20 -4.34 -8.04
CA ALA A 477 -7.76 -4.98 -9.26
C ALA A 477 -8.08 -4.06 -10.43
N THR A 478 -7.33 -4.17 -11.53
CA THR A 478 -7.57 -3.38 -12.76
C THR A 478 -7.48 -1.86 -12.58
N VAL A 479 -6.71 -1.41 -11.58
CA VAL A 479 -6.35 0.00 -11.35
C VAL A 479 -4.91 0.27 -11.81
N PRO A 480 -4.55 1.50 -12.20
CA PRO A 480 -3.23 1.81 -12.76
C PRO A 480 -2.12 1.97 -11.70
N TYR A 481 -2.27 1.31 -10.54
CA TYR A 481 -1.34 1.40 -9.42
C TYR A 481 -1.33 0.12 -8.59
N THR A 482 -0.24 -0.10 -7.87
CA THR A 482 -0.09 -1.17 -6.87
C THR A 482 0.13 -0.60 -5.48
N PHE A 483 -0.25 -1.36 -4.45
CA PHE A 483 -0.05 -0.96 -3.07
C PHE A 483 1.41 -1.19 -2.66
N THR A 484 2.02 -0.21 -1.98
CA THR A 484 3.42 -0.26 -1.57
C THR A 484 3.60 -0.30 -0.06
N ARG A 485 2.86 0.51 0.70
CA ARG A 485 3.01 0.69 2.15
C ARG A 485 1.67 0.77 2.87
N ILE A 486 1.62 0.38 4.14
CA ILE A 486 0.42 0.47 4.97
C ILE A 486 0.71 1.00 6.38
N ALA A 487 -0.16 1.89 6.84
CA ALA A 487 -0.27 2.27 8.25
C ALA A 487 -1.74 2.15 8.67
N VAL A 488 -1.99 1.68 9.89
CA VAL A 488 -3.35 1.46 10.39
C VAL A 488 -3.54 2.21 11.71
N ASP A 489 -4.62 2.97 11.82
CA ASP A 489 -5.01 3.65 13.05
C ASP A 489 -6.32 3.07 13.59
N ARG A 490 -6.38 2.83 14.90
CA ARG A 490 -7.59 2.39 15.59
C ARG A 490 -8.30 3.59 16.20
N VAL A 491 -9.37 4.01 15.54
CA VAL A 491 -10.09 5.25 15.85
C VAL A 491 -11.34 4.93 16.66
N THR A 492 -11.59 5.69 17.72
CA THR A 492 -12.86 5.63 18.45
C THR A 492 -13.84 6.63 17.83
N ALA A 493 -15.01 6.13 17.43
CA ALA A 493 -16.16 6.89 16.91
C ALA A 493 -17.30 6.89 17.95
N ALA A 494 -18.46 7.47 17.58
CA ALA A 494 -19.65 7.49 18.43
C ALA A 494 -20.29 6.11 18.64
N ASP A 495 -20.19 5.25 17.63
CA ASP A 495 -20.86 3.96 17.51
C ASP A 495 -19.92 2.75 17.67
N GLY A 496 -18.61 2.97 17.84
CA GLY A 496 -17.65 1.89 18.03
C GLY A 496 -16.19 2.28 17.79
N GLN A 497 -15.35 1.27 17.64
CA GLN A 497 -13.96 1.43 17.22
C GLN A 497 -13.78 0.90 15.80
N TYR A 498 -13.02 1.61 15.00
CA TYR A 498 -12.79 1.32 13.60
C TYR A 498 -11.30 1.33 13.29
N ASP A 499 -10.88 0.37 12.48
CA ASP A 499 -9.52 0.35 11.93
C ASP A 499 -9.55 1.12 10.60
N VAL A 500 -8.79 2.22 10.54
CA VAL A 500 -8.62 3.06 9.35
C VAL A 500 -7.25 2.80 8.74
N LEU A 501 -7.24 2.34 7.50
CA LEU A 501 -6.06 1.98 6.75
C LEU A 501 -5.64 3.15 5.87
N PHE A 502 -4.36 3.52 5.96
CA PHE A 502 -3.68 4.43 5.04
C PHE A 502 -2.74 3.59 4.18
N ILE A 503 -3.01 3.51 2.88
CA ILE A 503 -2.30 2.65 1.94
C ILE A 503 -1.57 3.52 0.93
N GLY A 504 -0.25 3.44 0.86
CA GLY A 504 0.55 4.09 -0.17
C GLY A 504 0.59 3.29 -1.47
N THR A 505 0.83 3.99 -2.58
CA THR A 505 0.94 3.37 -3.92
C THR A 505 2.26 3.67 -4.61
N ASP A 506 2.50 2.94 -5.70
CA ASP A 506 3.64 3.12 -6.61
C ASP A 506 3.52 4.37 -7.51
N VAL A 507 2.40 5.09 -7.46
CA VAL A 507 2.18 6.34 -8.20
C VAL A 507 2.04 7.56 -7.27
N GLY A 508 2.55 7.46 -6.04
CA GLY A 508 2.59 8.57 -5.09
C GLY A 508 1.24 8.99 -4.51
N THR A 509 0.26 8.08 -4.51
CA THR A 509 -1.06 8.31 -3.87
C THR A 509 -1.16 7.62 -2.51
N VAL A 510 -1.95 8.21 -1.61
CA VAL A 510 -2.40 7.57 -0.37
C VAL A 510 -3.90 7.32 -0.46
N LEU A 511 -4.30 6.06 -0.29
CA LEU A 511 -5.69 5.65 -0.13
C LEU A 511 -6.05 5.61 1.35
N LYS A 512 -7.22 6.14 1.69
CA LYS A 512 -7.80 6.04 3.04
C LYS A 512 -9.02 5.12 3.00
N VAL A 513 -8.93 4.00 3.70
CA VAL A 513 -9.98 2.96 3.73
C VAL A 513 -10.41 2.74 5.16
N VAL A 514 -11.71 2.66 5.42
CA VAL A 514 -12.24 2.22 6.71
C VAL A 514 -12.83 0.83 6.58
N SER A 515 -12.63 -0.01 7.58
CA SER A 515 -13.26 -1.32 7.67
C SER A 515 -14.48 -1.25 8.60
N VAL A 516 -15.68 -1.48 8.05
CA VAL A 516 -16.95 -1.36 8.77
C VAL A 516 -17.63 -2.74 8.84
N PRO A 517 -18.21 -3.15 9.98
CA PRO A 517 -18.93 -4.43 10.08
C PRO A 517 -20.25 -4.37 9.29
N GLN A 518 -20.44 -5.33 8.37
CA GLN A 518 -21.64 -5.56 7.59
C GLN A 518 -22.51 -6.60 8.29
N GLU A 519 -23.67 -6.17 8.81
CA GLU A 519 -24.67 -6.97 9.55
C GLU A 519 -24.16 -7.58 10.88
N SER A 520 -23.01 -8.26 10.87
CA SER A 520 -22.31 -8.84 12.02
C SER A 520 -20.82 -8.43 12.04
N TRP A 521 -20.18 -8.53 13.20
CA TRP A 521 -18.75 -8.26 13.36
C TRP A 521 -17.82 -9.26 12.64
N HIS A 522 -18.38 -10.34 12.07
CA HIS A 522 -17.62 -11.36 11.34
C HIS A 522 -17.46 -11.07 9.85
N ARG A 523 -18.26 -10.15 9.31
CA ARG A 523 -18.22 -9.78 7.89
C ARG A 523 -17.90 -8.30 7.81
N MET A 524 -16.65 -7.96 7.49
CA MET A 524 -16.24 -6.57 7.31
C MET A 524 -16.41 -6.15 5.85
N GLU A 525 -16.91 -4.93 5.65
CA GLU A 525 -16.99 -4.20 4.37
C GLU A 525 -15.95 -3.08 4.36
N PRO A 526 -15.03 -3.06 3.38
CA PRO A 526 -14.09 -1.96 3.22
C PRO A 526 -14.74 -0.80 2.45
N LEU A 527 -14.59 0.43 2.95
CA LEU A 527 -15.05 1.64 2.28
C LEU A 527 -13.84 2.50 1.92
N LEU A 528 -13.62 2.74 0.63
CA LEU A 528 -12.58 3.64 0.15
C LEU A 528 -13.08 5.09 0.25
N LEU A 529 -12.60 5.81 1.26
CA LEU A 529 -13.05 7.16 1.58
C LEU A 529 -12.35 8.21 0.73
N GLU A 530 -11.02 8.10 0.57
CA GLU A 530 -10.22 9.14 -0.05
C GLU A 530 -9.07 8.55 -0.88
N GLU A 531 -8.77 9.16 -2.03
CA GLU A 531 -7.55 8.96 -2.82
C GLU A 531 -6.80 10.30 -2.92
N LEU A 532 -5.59 10.36 -2.36
CA LEU A 532 -4.82 11.58 -2.16
C LEU A 532 -3.54 11.56 -2.99
N GLN A 533 -3.39 12.43 -3.98
CA GLN A 533 -2.14 12.54 -4.76
C GLN A 533 -1.09 13.33 -3.96
N VAL A 534 -0.22 12.63 -3.24
CA VAL A 534 0.74 13.23 -2.30
C VAL A 534 1.97 13.79 -3.00
N PHE A 535 2.48 13.10 -4.02
CA PHE A 535 3.66 13.53 -4.78
C PHE A 535 3.28 13.94 -6.20
N GLN A 536 3.77 15.10 -6.65
CA GLN A 536 3.43 15.69 -7.94
C GLN A 536 3.99 14.89 -9.13
N ASP A 537 5.18 14.34 -8.95
CA ASP A 537 5.93 13.52 -9.91
C ASP A 537 5.49 12.06 -9.92
N ALA A 538 4.41 11.72 -9.20
CA ALA A 538 3.96 10.35 -8.98
C ALA A 538 5.04 9.42 -8.42
N SER A 539 6.01 9.96 -7.65
CA SER A 539 7.06 9.15 -7.03
C SER A 539 6.46 8.10 -6.09
N PRO A 540 6.85 6.81 -6.18
CA PRO A 540 6.35 5.75 -5.32
C PRO A 540 6.47 6.08 -3.84
N ILE A 541 5.44 5.74 -3.06
CA ILE A 541 5.51 5.84 -1.60
C ILE A 541 6.35 4.67 -1.09
N THR A 542 7.55 4.97 -0.61
CA THR A 542 8.52 3.97 -0.16
C THR A 542 8.57 3.84 1.36
N SER A 543 7.95 4.75 2.11
CA SER A 543 7.86 4.67 3.57
C SER A 543 6.60 5.38 4.07
N LEU A 544 6.04 4.89 5.18
CA LEU A 544 4.82 5.44 5.77
C LEU A 544 4.88 5.31 7.29
N GLN A 545 4.67 6.42 8.00
CA GLN A 545 4.61 6.48 9.46
C GLN A 545 3.38 7.27 9.91
N LEU A 546 2.70 6.80 10.95
CA LEU A 546 1.46 7.40 11.43
C LEU A 546 1.59 7.81 12.90
N SER A 547 1.18 9.03 13.21
CA SER A 547 1.02 9.54 14.57
C SER A 547 -0.46 9.70 14.89
N SER A 548 -1.04 8.76 15.62
CA SER A 548 -2.42 8.86 16.11
C SER A 548 -2.56 10.02 17.09
N LYS A 549 -1.54 10.29 17.92
CA LYS A 549 -1.55 11.35 18.93
C LYS A 549 -1.57 12.75 18.32
N ARG A 550 -0.79 12.98 17.24
CA ARG A 550 -0.71 14.27 16.54
C ARG A 550 -1.67 14.36 15.35
N HIS A 551 -2.30 13.25 14.98
CA HIS A 551 -3.19 13.14 13.83
C HIS A 551 -2.50 13.52 12.52
N GLN A 552 -1.29 13.01 12.33
CA GLN A 552 -0.47 13.23 11.16
C GLN A 552 -0.01 11.90 10.55
N LEU A 553 0.05 11.87 9.22
CA LEU A 553 0.69 10.85 8.43
C LEU A 553 1.96 11.44 7.82
N TYR A 554 3.02 10.65 7.80
CA TYR A 554 4.30 11.00 7.19
C TYR A 554 4.61 9.96 6.11
N ALA A 555 4.82 10.42 4.88
CA ALA A 555 5.13 9.55 3.74
C ALA A 555 6.47 9.96 3.13
N GLY A 556 7.31 8.98 2.79
CA GLY A 556 8.56 9.22 2.05
C GLY A 556 8.52 8.61 0.65
N SER A 557 9.24 9.24 -0.26
CA SER A 557 9.48 8.76 -1.63
C SER A 557 10.96 8.85 -1.99
N ALA A 558 11.30 8.62 -3.25
CA ALA A 558 12.64 8.91 -3.74
C ALA A 558 12.94 10.42 -3.78
N THR A 559 11.93 11.27 -3.94
CA THR A 559 12.11 12.70 -4.25
C THR A 559 11.80 13.63 -3.09
N ALA A 560 10.87 13.26 -2.19
CA ALA A 560 10.50 14.11 -1.07
C ALA A 560 9.89 13.33 0.11
N LEU A 561 9.74 14.04 1.22
CA LEU A 561 8.93 13.68 2.37
C LEU A 561 7.65 14.50 2.37
N ALA A 562 6.56 13.90 2.80
CA ALA A 562 5.26 14.53 2.94
C ALA A 562 4.72 14.38 4.36
N GLN A 563 4.10 15.44 4.87
CA GLN A 563 3.30 15.45 6.08
C GLN A 563 1.86 15.84 5.70
N LEU A 564 0.88 15.06 6.13
CA LEU A 564 -0.54 15.31 5.88
C LEU A 564 -1.40 14.94 7.10
N PRO A 565 -2.48 15.69 7.40
CA PRO A 565 -3.42 15.33 8.46
C PRO A 565 -4.09 13.96 8.23
N LEU A 566 -4.58 13.29 9.27
CA LEU A 566 -5.36 12.05 9.11
C LEU A 566 -6.81 12.30 8.63
N HIS A 567 -7.35 13.49 8.90
CA HIS A 567 -8.74 13.85 8.63
C HIS A 567 -8.86 15.19 7.90
N ARG A 568 -9.87 15.31 7.03
CA ARG A 568 -10.22 16.53 6.28
C ARG A 568 -11.74 16.74 6.29
N CYS A 569 -12.36 16.74 7.46
CA CYS A 569 -13.82 16.71 7.60
C CYS A 569 -14.57 17.78 6.78
N GLY A 570 -14.02 19.00 6.69
CA GLY A 570 -14.60 20.07 5.87
C GLY A 570 -14.59 19.81 4.36
N ALA A 571 -13.84 18.82 3.87
CA ALA A 571 -13.82 18.41 2.46
C ALA A 571 -15.07 17.60 2.08
N TYR A 572 -15.70 16.91 3.04
CA TYR A 572 -16.88 16.07 2.76
C TYR A 572 -18.13 16.87 2.46
N GLY A 573 -18.25 18.10 2.99
CA GLY A 573 -19.42 18.92 2.77
C GLY A 573 -19.69 19.94 3.85
N LYS A 574 -20.74 20.73 3.62
CA LYS A 574 -21.26 21.78 4.53
C LYS A 574 -22.64 21.45 5.09
N ALA A 575 -23.28 20.35 4.66
CA ALA A 575 -24.56 19.89 5.18
C ALA A 575 -24.40 18.68 6.11
N CYS A 576 -25.38 18.45 6.99
CA CYS A 576 -25.39 17.29 7.88
C CYS A 576 -25.35 15.98 7.10
N ALA A 577 -26.14 15.88 6.03
CA ALA A 577 -26.23 14.67 5.21
C ALA A 577 -24.89 14.31 4.54
N GLU A 578 -24.18 15.30 3.99
CA GLU A 578 -22.87 15.09 3.34
C GLU A 578 -21.81 14.57 4.32
N CYS A 579 -21.84 15.06 5.57
CA CYS A 579 -20.95 14.63 6.65
C CYS A 579 -21.30 13.22 7.14
N CYS A 580 -22.59 12.90 7.26
CA CYS A 580 -23.09 11.57 7.65
C CYS A 580 -22.69 10.50 6.62
N LEU A 581 -22.95 10.77 5.33
CA LEU A 581 -22.59 9.89 4.22
C LEU A 581 -21.07 9.66 4.09
N ALA A 582 -20.25 10.50 4.72
CA ALA A 582 -18.79 10.33 4.70
C ALA A 582 -18.32 9.08 5.40
N ARG A 583 -19.02 8.66 6.46
CA ARG A 583 -18.68 7.48 7.26
C ARG A 583 -17.20 7.46 7.69
N ASP A 584 -16.59 8.64 7.83
CA ASP A 584 -15.22 8.80 8.31
C ASP A 584 -15.23 8.81 9.85
N PRO A 585 -14.62 7.83 10.54
CA PRO A 585 -14.57 7.79 12.01
C PRO A 585 -13.97 9.04 12.65
N TYR A 586 -13.12 9.77 11.93
CA TYR A 586 -12.54 11.02 12.42
C TYR A 586 -13.49 12.20 12.34
N CYS A 587 -14.64 12.10 11.67
CA CYS A 587 -15.50 13.23 11.33
C CYS A 587 -16.93 13.07 11.86
N ALA A 588 -17.49 14.16 12.37
CA ALA A 588 -18.85 14.24 12.87
C ALA A 588 -19.47 15.61 12.57
N TRP A 589 -20.78 15.64 12.38
CA TRP A 589 -21.51 16.89 12.28
C TRP A 589 -21.69 17.48 13.68
N ASP A 590 -21.34 18.76 13.88
CA ASP A 590 -21.40 19.40 15.20
C ASP A 590 -22.65 20.26 15.45
N GLY A 591 -23.56 20.29 14.47
CA GLY A 591 -24.73 21.17 14.43
C GLY A 591 -24.62 22.26 13.37
N ASN A 592 -23.41 22.61 12.92
CA ASN A 592 -23.20 23.67 11.93
C ASN A 592 -22.27 23.29 10.78
N THR A 593 -21.20 22.53 11.04
CA THR A 593 -20.25 22.08 10.01
C THR A 593 -19.74 20.66 10.29
N CYS A 594 -19.20 20.03 9.24
CA CYS A 594 -18.52 18.74 9.39
C CYS A 594 -17.13 18.98 10.01
N THR A 595 -16.96 18.56 11.26
CA THR A 595 -15.75 18.78 12.03
C THR A 595 -15.20 17.47 12.57
N ARG A 596 -14.05 17.54 13.21
CA ARG A 596 -13.41 16.37 13.78
C ARG A 596 -14.22 15.82 14.96
N TYR A 597 -14.38 14.50 15.02
CA TYR A 597 -14.92 13.80 16.17
C TYR A 597 -13.98 13.93 17.38
N VAL A 598 -14.57 14.27 18.53
CA VAL A 598 -13.88 14.37 19.82
C VAL A 598 -14.74 13.66 20.86
N PRO A 599 -14.25 12.60 21.52
CA PRO A 599 -15.01 11.93 22.57
C PRO A 599 -15.34 12.91 23.70
N ASN A 600 -16.59 12.90 24.17
CA ASN A 600 -17.02 13.53 25.43
C ASN A 600 -17.04 15.08 25.47
N THR A 601 -17.83 15.73 24.60
CA THR A 601 -18.31 17.09 24.86
C THR A 601 -19.84 17.09 24.99
N LYS A 602 -20.36 17.83 25.98
CA LYS A 602 -21.79 18.02 26.28
C LYS A 602 -22.57 18.77 25.17
N ARG A 603 -22.38 18.42 23.90
CA ARG A 603 -23.11 19.01 22.77
C ARG A 603 -24.23 18.06 22.34
N ARG A 604 -25.48 18.42 22.65
CA ARG A 604 -26.71 17.70 22.25
C ARG A 604 -26.88 17.51 20.73
N PHE A 605 -26.10 18.18 19.90
CA PHE A 605 -26.31 18.24 18.44
C PHE A 605 -25.25 17.50 17.61
N ARG A 606 -24.32 16.76 18.26
CA ARG A 606 -23.30 16.01 17.52
C ARG A 606 -23.90 14.74 16.93
N ARG A 607 -23.64 14.52 15.64
CA ARG A 607 -24.22 13.44 14.84
C ARG A 607 -23.10 12.73 14.08
N GLN A 608 -22.92 11.43 14.33
CA GLN A 608 -22.02 10.56 13.60
C GLN A 608 -22.63 9.15 13.56
N ASP A 609 -22.62 8.53 12.38
CA ASP A 609 -22.97 7.13 12.17
C ASP A 609 -22.00 6.57 11.13
N VAL A 610 -20.95 5.89 11.58
CA VAL A 610 -19.96 5.27 10.69
C VAL A 610 -20.53 3.98 10.13
N ARG A 611 -21.25 3.21 10.96
CA ARG A 611 -21.74 1.88 10.63
C ARG A 611 -22.74 1.90 9.49
N ASN A 612 -23.79 2.72 9.56
CA ASN A 612 -24.85 2.73 8.54
C ASN A 612 -24.77 3.97 7.66
N GLY A 613 -24.41 5.12 8.24
CA GLY A 613 -24.29 6.38 7.52
C GLY A 613 -25.60 6.92 6.96
N ASP A 614 -26.75 6.63 7.60
CA ASP A 614 -28.08 7.03 7.11
C ASP A 614 -28.46 8.47 7.52
N PRO A 615 -28.51 9.43 6.56
CA PRO A 615 -28.88 10.81 6.88
C PRO A 615 -30.35 10.98 7.26
N ASN A 616 -31.25 10.07 6.88
CA ASN A 616 -32.68 10.22 7.16
C ASN A 616 -32.97 10.12 8.65
N VAL A 617 -32.22 9.28 9.36
CA VAL A 617 -32.28 9.11 10.82
C VAL A 617 -31.46 10.20 11.52
N LEU A 618 -30.27 10.49 10.99
CA LEU A 618 -29.31 11.33 11.69
C LEU A 618 -29.55 12.83 11.50
N CYS A 619 -30.11 13.26 10.37
CA CYS A 619 -30.19 14.65 9.92
C CYS A 619 -31.63 15.16 9.68
N SER A 620 -32.65 14.52 10.26
CA SER A 620 -34.07 14.84 10.01
C SER A 620 -34.45 16.29 10.37
N GLU A 621 -33.73 16.92 11.29
CA GLU A 621 -33.98 18.29 11.77
C GLU A 621 -33.09 19.36 11.11
N ASP A 622 -32.39 19.07 10.00
CA ASP A 622 -31.53 20.07 9.34
C ASP A 622 -32.38 21.08 8.53
N PRO A 623 -32.44 22.38 8.91
CA PRO A 623 -33.22 23.39 8.19
C PRO A 623 -32.69 23.71 6.79
N ARG A 624 -31.49 23.24 6.43
CA ARG A 624 -30.88 23.44 5.10
C ARG A 624 -31.27 22.37 4.07
N ARG A 625 -32.11 21.39 4.46
CA ARG A 625 -32.48 20.25 3.61
C ARG A 625 -33.10 20.63 2.26
N ASP A 626 -33.72 21.82 2.18
CA ASP A 626 -34.48 22.28 1.01
C ASP A 626 -33.91 23.53 0.31
N THR A 627 -32.79 24.08 0.77
CA THR A 627 -32.23 25.33 0.20
C THR A 627 -31.19 25.05 -0.87
N VAL A 628 -31.65 24.88 -2.11
CA VAL A 628 -30.77 24.69 -3.29
C VAL A 628 -30.46 26.06 -3.90
N PRO A 629 -29.18 26.44 -4.08
CA PRO A 629 -28.84 27.70 -4.72
C PRO A 629 -29.26 27.69 -6.20
N GLN A 630 -30.22 28.55 -6.56
CA GLN A 630 -30.68 28.67 -7.94
C GLN A 630 -29.72 29.57 -8.74
N LYS A 631 -29.17 29.05 -9.84
CA LYS A 631 -28.33 29.82 -10.79
C LYS A 631 -29.14 30.13 -12.04
N GLN A 632 -29.26 31.41 -12.39
CA GLN A 632 -29.91 31.82 -13.63
C GLN A 632 -28.90 31.81 -14.78
N LEU A 633 -29.25 31.13 -15.88
CA LEU A 633 -28.46 31.06 -17.10
C LEU A 633 -29.30 31.58 -18.26
N TYR A 634 -28.64 32.28 -19.20
CA TYR A 634 -29.28 32.77 -20.41
C TYR A 634 -28.68 32.01 -21.60
N GLY A 635 -29.56 31.48 -22.46
CA GLY A 635 -29.19 30.79 -23.70
C GLY A 635 -29.84 31.49 -24.89
N VAL A 636 -29.12 31.56 -26.00
CA VAL A 636 -29.67 32.04 -27.28
C VAL A 636 -30.09 30.82 -28.09
N GLU A 637 -31.20 30.91 -28.81
CA GLU A 637 -31.65 29.82 -29.66
C GLU A 637 -30.56 29.45 -30.67
N GLY A 638 -30.23 28.15 -30.75
CA GLY A 638 -29.13 27.63 -31.56
C GLY A 638 -27.74 27.65 -30.88
N SER A 639 -27.57 28.35 -29.75
CA SER A 639 -26.30 28.36 -29.01
C SER A 639 -26.12 27.11 -28.15
N THR A 640 -24.91 26.93 -27.63
CA THR A 640 -24.59 25.91 -26.64
C THR A 640 -24.78 26.46 -25.22
N VAL A 641 -25.28 25.64 -24.29
CA VAL A 641 -25.37 25.97 -22.86
C VAL A 641 -24.90 24.79 -22.03
N PHE A 642 -24.08 25.05 -21.03
CA PHE A 642 -23.59 24.04 -20.09
C PHE A 642 -24.21 24.23 -18.70
N LEU A 643 -24.88 23.18 -18.24
CA LEU A 643 -25.49 23.09 -16.91
C LEU A 643 -24.55 22.30 -16.01
N GLU A 644 -23.82 23.01 -15.16
CA GLU A 644 -22.84 22.41 -14.26
C GLU A 644 -23.53 21.76 -13.05
N CYS A 645 -23.16 20.52 -12.74
CA CYS A 645 -23.49 19.83 -11.50
C CYS A 645 -22.37 18.86 -11.14
N ILE A 646 -21.69 19.13 -10.03
CA ILE A 646 -20.52 18.37 -9.59
C ILE A 646 -20.81 17.82 -8.20
N PRO A 647 -21.05 16.50 -8.05
CA PRO A 647 -21.21 15.91 -6.74
C PRO A 647 -19.89 16.00 -5.96
N LYS A 648 -20.01 16.10 -4.63
CA LYS A 648 -18.84 15.96 -3.76
C LYS A 648 -18.30 14.53 -3.76
N SER A 649 -19.20 13.54 -3.73
CA SER A 649 -18.85 12.12 -3.76
C SER A 649 -18.75 11.61 -5.20
N LEU A 650 -17.65 10.93 -5.53
CA LEU A 650 -17.50 10.19 -6.79
C LEU A 650 -18.30 8.87 -6.79
N GLN A 651 -18.82 8.45 -5.64
CA GLN A 651 -19.72 7.30 -5.51
C GLN A 651 -21.20 7.69 -5.75
N ALA A 652 -21.49 9.00 -5.86
CA ALA A 652 -22.86 9.48 -6.06
C ALA A 652 -23.31 9.32 -7.53
N HIS A 653 -24.54 8.85 -7.70
CA HIS A 653 -25.22 8.82 -8.99
C HIS A 653 -26.00 10.12 -9.22
N ILE A 654 -25.71 10.80 -10.33
CA ILE A 654 -26.37 12.06 -10.70
C ILE A 654 -27.57 11.82 -11.61
N LEU A 655 -28.72 12.39 -11.24
CA LEU A 655 -29.96 12.43 -12.01
C LEU A 655 -30.35 13.89 -12.30
N TRP A 656 -30.75 14.19 -13.54
CA TRP A 656 -31.20 15.52 -13.92
C TRP A 656 -32.70 15.51 -14.22
N THR A 657 -33.42 16.50 -13.72
CA THR A 657 -34.82 16.74 -14.04
C THR A 657 -35.02 18.12 -14.64
N HIS A 658 -35.94 18.22 -15.60
CA HIS A 658 -36.34 19.45 -16.27
C HIS A 658 -37.83 19.72 -16.03
N GLN A 659 -38.15 20.99 -15.77
CA GLN A 659 -39.50 21.49 -15.62
C GLN A 659 -39.63 22.81 -16.38
N ARG A 660 -40.48 22.83 -17.41
CA ARG A 660 -40.61 24.00 -18.30
C ARG A 660 -41.36 25.15 -17.65
N THR A 661 -42.50 24.89 -17.03
CA THR A 661 -43.27 25.85 -16.24
C THR A 661 -43.57 25.28 -14.85
N PRO A 662 -43.86 26.11 -13.83
CA PRO A 662 -44.15 25.62 -12.48
C PRO A 662 -45.30 24.61 -12.38
N ASN A 663 -46.21 24.61 -13.36
CA ASN A 663 -47.35 23.70 -13.42
C ASN A 663 -47.07 22.41 -14.22
N ASP A 664 -45.94 22.34 -14.94
CA ASP A 664 -45.55 21.13 -15.67
C ASP A 664 -44.94 20.09 -14.71
N PRO A 665 -45.11 18.78 -14.98
CA PRO A 665 -44.42 17.76 -14.21
C PRO A 665 -42.91 17.85 -14.43
N GLN A 666 -42.13 17.68 -13.36
CA GLN A 666 -40.70 17.43 -13.48
C GLN A 666 -40.47 16.11 -14.22
N ARG A 667 -39.64 16.14 -15.26
CA ARG A 667 -39.29 14.97 -16.08
C ARG A 667 -37.80 14.77 -16.10
N GLU A 668 -37.35 13.52 -16.11
CA GLU A 668 -35.94 13.21 -16.29
C GLU A 668 -35.43 13.75 -17.64
N VAL A 669 -34.27 14.42 -17.59
CA VAL A 669 -33.61 14.91 -18.80
C VAL A 669 -33.16 13.72 -19.63
N ARG A 670 -33.73 13.59 -20.82
CA ARG A 670 -33.36 12.54 -21.77
C ARG A 670 -32.11 12.96 -22.52
N MET A 671 -31.12 12.05 -22.54
CA MET A 671 -29.90 12.27 -23.30
C MET A 671 -30.13 11.90 -24.77
N ASP A 672 -29.65 12.75 -25.67
CA ASP A 672 -29.73 12.56 -27.12
C ASP A 672 -28.51 13.22 -27.81
N GLU A 673 -28.50 13.32 -29.15
CA GLU A 673 -27.39 13.94 -29.88
C GLU A 673 -27.18 15.42 -29.53
N ARG A 674 -28.22 16.10 -29.04
CA ARG A 674 -28.25 17.51 -28.68
C ARG A 674 -28.00 17.72 -27.18
N VAL A 675 -28.46 16.82 -26.32
CA VAL A 675 -28.32 16.84 -24.87
C VAL A 675 -27.32 15.78 -24.43
N VAL A 676 -26.09 16.22 -24.15
CA VAL A 676 -24.97 15.34 -23.86
C VAL A 676 -24.61 15.41 -22.38
N ARG A 677 -24.54 14.25 -21.73
CA ARG A 677 -24.03 14.12 -20.38
C ARG A 677 -22.49 14.22 -20.37
N THR A 678 -21.95 15.03 -19.47
CA THR A 678 -20.51 15.14 -19.20
C THR A 678 -20.23 14.73 -17.75
N GLU A 679 -18.95 14.57 -17.39
CA GLU A 679 -18.54 14.30 -16.01
C GLU A 679 -18.89 15.44 -15.04
N ARG A 680 -19.05 16.67 -15.55
CA ARG A 680 -19.29 17.88 -14.76
C ARG A 680 -20.72 18.42 -14.86
N GLY A 681 -21.60 17.77 -15.62
CA GLY A 681 -22.95 18.27 -15.85
C GLY A 681 -23.59 17.82 -17.17
N VAL A 682 -24.47 18.65 -17.71
CA VAL A 682 -25.19 18.41 -18.98
C VAL A 682 -24.92 19.55 -19.94
N LEU A 683 -24.56 19.20 -21.18
CA LEU A 683 -24.34 20.13 -22.27
C LEU A 683 -25.52 20.08 -23.25
N LEU A 684 -26.20 21.21 -23.40
CA LEU A 684 -27.17 21.46 -24.46
C LEU A 684 -26.39 22.01 -25.66
N ARG A 685 -26.20 21.20 -26.71
CA ARG A 685 -25.44 21.58 -27.91
C ARG A 685 -26.15 22.61 -28.79
N SER A 686 -27.49 22.59 -28.78
CA SER A 686 -28.31 23.56 -29.49
C SER A 686 -29.55 23.82 -28.65
N VAL A 687 -29.61 25.01 -28.05
CA VAL A 687 -30.72 25.43 -27.20
C VAL A 687 -31.93 25.78 -28.06
N GLN A 688 -33.10 25.28 -27.68
CA GLN A 688 -34.40 25.56 -28.27
C GLN A 688 -35.31 26.24 -27.25
N ARG A 689 -36.37 26.92 -27.70
CA ARG A 689 -37.37 27.52 -26.80
C ARG A 689 -38.02 26.51 -25.85
N ALA A 690 -38.07 25.23 -26.22
CA ALA A 690 -38.62 24.16 -25.39
C ALA A 690 -37.72 23.80 -24.19
N ASP A 691 -36.42 24.12 -24.26
CA ASP A 691 -35.46 23.83 -23.19
C ASP A 691 -35.54 24.85 -22.05
N ALA A 692 -36.23 25.98 -22.25
CA ALA A 692 -36.43 26.97 -21.20
C ALA A 692 -37.15 26.35 -20.00
N GLY A 693 -36.68 26.61 -18.79
CA GLY A 693 -37.26 26.05 -17.58
C GLY A 693 -36.25 25.88 -16.45
N LEU A 694 -36.69 25.23 -15.39
CA LEU A 694 -35.88 24.82 -14.25
C LEU A 694 -35.23 23.47 -14.55
N TYR A 695 -33.90 23.42 -14.42
CA TYR A 695 -33.15 22.18 -14.35
C TYR A 695 -32.70 21.95 -12.92
N LEU A 696 -32.98 20.77 -12.39
CA LEU A 696 -32.57 20.37 -11.05
C LEU A 696 -31.71 19.11 -11.14
N CYS A 697 -30.60 19.13 -10.41
CA CYS A 697 -29.67 18.02 -10.32
C CYS A 697 -29.82 17.33 -8.97
N HIS A 698 -29.96 16.01 -8.97
CA HIS A 698 -30.05 15.19 -7.76
C HIS A 698 -28.84 14.26 -7.68
N ALA A 699 -28.21 14.19 -6.51
CA ALA A 699 -27.20 13.20 -6.18
C ALA A 699 -27.82 12.12 -5.30
N THR A 700 -27.63 10.86 -5.70
CA THR A 700 -28.03 9.70 -4.90
C THR A 700 -26.81 8.90 -4.47
N GLU A 701 -26.60 8.74 -3.17
CA GLU A 701 -25.49 8.00 -2.56
C GLU A 701 -26.08 7.10 -1.45
N HIS A 702 -25.80 5.79 -1.50
CA HIS A 702 -26.31 4.81 -0.53
C HIS A 702 -27.85 4.88 -0.28
N GLY A 703 -28.62 5.14 -1.33
CA GLY A 703 -30.09 5.24 -1.25
C GLY A 703 -30.63 6.56 -0.70
N PHE A 704 -29.76 7.48 -0.31
CA PHE A 704 -30.13 8.84 0.06
C PHE A 704 -30.02 9.77 -1.16
N THR A 705 -31.10 10.48 -1.48
CA THR A 705 -31.15 11.45 -2.59
C THR A 705 -31.24 12.87 -2.06
N GLN A 706 -30.38 13.77 -2.53
CA GLN A 706 -30.42 15.20 -2.26
C GLN A 706 -30.23 16.01 -3.53
N PRO A 707 -30.87 17.19 -3.65
CA PRO A 707 -30.55 18.13 -4.71
C PRO A 707 -29.16 18.77 -4.51
N LEU A 708 -28.50 19.16 -5.60
CA LEU A 708 -27.18 19.81 -5.62
C LEU A 708 -27.23 21.27 -6.05
#